data_AF-A0A318CQ71-F1
#
_entry.id   AF-A0A318CQ71-F1
#
_cell.length_a   1.000
_cell.length_b   1.000
_cell.length_c   1.000
_cell.angle_alpha   90.00
_cell.angle_beta   90.00
_cell.angle_gamma   90.00
#
_symmetry.space_group_name_H-M   'P 1'
#
loop_
_entity.id
_entity.type
_entity.pdbx_description
1 polymer ?
#
loop_
_entity_poly.entity_id
_entity_poly.type
_entity_poly.pdbx_seq_one_letter_code
_entity_poly.pdbx_strand_id
1 'polypeptide(L)'
;MGLPSPDWVDPYTDGEDLNGNGVLDPGEDLNGNGVLDGFEYCAKPFMLVLSDINPTYDSDQLPGSYFGSFTGDVSGLNVESLANTISADEGASGSHYIGQEGSNYDGSCSPKDVTGFGDIRGLCEEEPTKQGSYYSAGIAYFGRTEDISDANSSQNINTYAVGLASPLPRINIPVGDDTVTLVPFGKSVGGYSISAAQGQFQPTNTIVDFFVETITPTYGKFRINFEDVEQGADHDMDAIVEYEYQVNGTSVDITLTSTYAAGSIAQHLGYIISGTTADGTYLEVRDADTENGPCGNNPAIDPDYFLDTPPGQGPGETWNDGVALPLTTTRTFTVGDNPAATLLKNPLWYAAKWGGFEDRNDNDKPDLESEWDKDGDGVPDTYFYVVNPLKLEEQLNKSFADMLNRVSSGSAASVISNSRSGEGAIYQSVFFPEKRDSLGNTVNWVGNTHALFVDDYGNMHEDTVRDAILDVDNDYIIEFDGDTGKAIRYDYDPMLKTKTFVDECEITDINFVWDAHSWLSDSGMDVTTQRTYASTANKRYIFTDYIDTSANVSMANVDSTQVMDFTPDFVDDSAHNNYYFLNPYLTYDHDGNPATPEVGLTEAQMITEAQNIIRFVRGEEGLSETGTGRPYPNRTLDINGTDEIFRLGDIIYSTPTVVSQPSEDYDLLYRDDSYRAFRKKYLNRRIVVYTGANDGMLHAFNGGFYDAGTHKFEKQLNGETEFELGAELWAYVPNALLPHLKWLKELSGFNTHVYYVDLKPRIFDARIFSADADHPEGWGTVLIGGMRLGGKQIGVDTTTDGNGDPAPDGTDDLIFRSCFFALDITNPEVAPRLLWSFSDDNLGFTTSYPTPIRVGSKWFIVFGSGPDNYEATRDTAYGGSSRTAKLYILNAADGTLAREFSMGGHSFMAAPIAVDFDLATTVDGSDILWTGEAIYVASDGCGG
;
A
#
# COMPACT_ATOMS: atom_id res chain seq x y z
N MET A 1 11.82 35.59 21.16
CA MET A 1 11.54 36.33 19.92
C MET A 1 10.06 36.78 19.80
N GLY A 2 9.27 36.89 20.88
CA GLY A 2 7.97 37.59 20.83
C GLY A 2 7.02 37.16 19.70
N LEU A 3 7.15 35.92 19.23
CA LEU A 3 6.18 35.29 18.36
C LEU A 3 5.08 34.74 19.26
N PRO A 4 3.80 34.81 18.84
CA PRO A 4 2.73 34.14 19.56
C PRO A 4 3.09 32.66 19.74
N SER A 5 2.78 32.11 20.92
CA SER A 5 2.70 30.66 21.08
C SER A 5 1.75 30.15 20.00
N PRO A 6 2.08 29.11 19.21
CA PRO A 6 1.03 28.39 18.53
C PRO A 6 0.12 27.86 19.64
N ASP A 7 -1.09 28.40 19.76
CA ASP A 7 -2.17 27.72 20.47
C ASP A 7 -2.53 26.55 19.54
N TRP A 8 -1.95 25.39 19.85
CA TRP A 8 -2.42 24.14 19.28
C TRP A 8 -3.80 23.90 19.88
N VAL A 9 -4.83 24.06 19.06
CA VAL A 9 -6.19 23.62 19.37
C VAL A 9 -6.22 22.14 19.03
N ASP A 10 -6.53 21.31 20.02
CA ASP A 10 -6.66 19.88 19.83
C ASP A 10 -7.92 19.62 18.98
N PRO A 11 -7.78 19.14 17.72
CA PRO A 11 -8.92 18.93 16.85
C PRO A 11 -9.86 17.82 17.36
N TYR A 12 -9.45 17.06 18.38
CA TYR A 12 -10.18 15.92 18.93
C TYR A 12 -10.91 16.23 20.25
N THR A 13 -10.59 17.34 20.92
CA THR A 13 -11.30 17.79 22.12
C THR A 13 -12.05 19.11 21.93
N ASP A 14 -11.60 19.96 21.00
CA ASP A 14 -12.10 21.33 20.82
C ASP A 14 -12.60 21.59 19.38
N GLY A 15 -12.91 20.54 18.61
CA GLY A 15 -13.33 20.65 17.20
C GLY A 15 -14.63 21.44 17.01
N GLU A 16 -15.56 21.33 17.95
CA GLU A 16 -16.78 22.12 18.03
C GLU A 16 -16.60 23.46 18.78
N ASP A 17 -15.54 23.65 19.56
CA ASP A 17 -15.26 24.91 20.31
C ASP A 17 -14.64 25.99 19.41
N LEU A 18 -15.42 26.44 18.42
CA LEU A 18 -15.00 27.41 17.41
C LEU A 18 -14.49 28.73 17.99
N ASN A 19 -14.86 29.04 19.23
CA ASN A 19 -14.51 30.29 19.89
C ASN A 19 -13.62 30.15 21.14
N GLY A 20 -13.23 28.92 21.49
CA GLY A 20 -12.26 28.59 22.53
C GLY A 20 -12.72 28.96 23.95
N ASN A 21 -14.02 28.92 24.21
CA ASN A 21 -14.60 29.33 25.49
C ASN A 21 -14.98 28.16 26.42
N GLY A 22 -14.87 26.92 25.94
CA GLY A 22 -15.23 25.70 26.66
C GLY A 22 -16.74 25.56 26.93
N VAL A 23 -17.60 26.18 26.11
CA VAL A 23 -19.06 26.18 26.24
C VAL A 23 -19.69 25.92 24.87
N LEU A 24 -20.53 24.89 24.78
CA LEU A 24 -21.31 24.60 23.57
C LEU A 24 -22.30 25.74 23.25
N ASP A 25 -21.95 26.59 22.28
CA ASP A 25 -22.82 27.67 21.81
C ASP A 25 -23.79 27.20 20.71
N PRO A 26 -24.92 27.90 20.49
CA PRO A 26 -25.86 27.56 19.42
C PRO A 26 -25.20 27.65 18.03
N GLY A 27 -24.98 26.49 17.40
CA GLY A 27 -24.32 26.35 16.10
C GLY A 27 -22.96 25.65 16.15
N GLU A 28 -22.47 25.32 17.35
CA GLU A 28 -21.25 24.54 17.57
C GLU A 28 -21.51 23.03 17.68
N ASP A 29 -22.72 22.61 18.09
CA ASP A 29 -23.18 21.20 18.16
C ASP A 29 -23.47 20.64 16.75
N LEU A 30 -22.41 20.24 16.04
CA LEU A 30 -22.48 19.78 14.65
C LEU A 30 -23.10 18.38 14.56
N ASN A 31 -22.92 17.54 15.58
CA ASN A 31 -23.42 16.17 15.63
C ASN A 31 -24.77 16.03 16.38
N GLY A 32 -25.22 17.05 17.10
CA GLY A 32 -26.52 17.12 17.77
C GLY A 32 -26.61 16.36 19.09
N ASN A 33 -25.48 15.99 19.70
CA ASN A 33 -25.43 15.19 20.92
C ASN A 33 -25.52 16.05 22.21
N GLY A 34 -25.45 17.37 22.09
CA GLY A 34 -25.53 18.31 23.22
C GLY A 34 -24.29 18.34 24.12
N VAL A 35 -23.15 17.86 23.62
CA VAL A 35 -21.83 17.84 24.25
C VAL A 35 -20.89 18.68 23.38
N LEU A 36 -19.90 19.35 23.99
CA LEU A 36 -18.82 19.99 23.24
C LEU A 36 -17.75 18.93 23.00
N ASP A 37 -17.58 18.49 21.75
CA ASP A 37 -16.61 17.45 21.38
C ASP A 37 -15.80 17.80 20.11
N GLY A 38 -14.88 16.90 19.71
CA GLY A 38 -14.06 17.04 18.50
C GLY A 38 -14.41 16.00 17.45
N PHE A 39 -13.62 15.95 16.36
CA PHE A 39 -13.83 14.95 15.29
C PHE A 39 -13.67 13.51 15.83
N GLU A 40 -14.53 12.59 15.39
CA GLU A 40 -14.46 11.16 15.78
C GLU A 40 -13.13 10.50 15.36
N TYR A 41 -12.67 9.56 16.20
CA TYR A 41 -11.46 8.76 16.05
C TYR A 41 -11.80 7.48 15.25
N CYS A 42 -11.28 7.33 14.02
CA CYS A 42 -11.48 6.09 13.23
C CYS A 42 -10.19 5.58 12.58
N ALA A 43 -9.02 6.03 13.05
CA ALA A 43 -7.73 5.59 12.51
C ALA A 43 -7.02 4.70 13.52
N LYS A 44 -6.89 3.40 13.20
CA LYS A 44 -6.00 2.49 13.93
C LYS A 44 -4.60 3.13 14.03
N PRO A 45 -4.00 3.22 15.23
CA PRO A 45 -2.72 3.90 15.39
C PRO A 45 -1.57 2.98 14.95
N PHE A 46 -0.81 3.43 13.95
CA PHE A 46 0.42 2.79 13.50
C PHE A 46 1.61 3.66 13.81
N MET A 47 2.69 3.04 14.28
CA MET A 47 3.99 3.68 14.44
C MET A 47 4.98 3.03 13.49
N LEU A 48 5.50 3.79 12.52
CA LEU A 48 6.61 3.36 11.69
C LEU A 48 7.91 3.96 12.24
N VAL A 49 8.79 3.10 12.76
CA VAL A 49 10.10 3.48 13.27
C VAL A 49 11.13 3.29 12.18
N LEU A 50 11.68 4.39 11.66
CA LEU A 50 12.84 4.37 10.76
C LEU A 50 14.07 4.73 11.58
N SER A 51 14.98 3.78 11.78
CA SER A 51 16.17 3.99 12.60
C SER A 51 17.28 3.03 12.21
N ASP A 52 18.52 3.37 12.56
CA ASP A 52 19.58 2.37 12.69
C ASP A 52 19.15 1.28 13.70
N ILE A 53 19.62 0.05 13.48
CA ILE A 53 19.27 -1.12 14.30
C ILE A 53 19.80 -1.06 15.74
N ASN A 54 20.72 -0.13 16.05
CA ASN A 54 21.27 0.09 17.38
C ASN A 54 20.81 1.46 17.94
N PRO A 55 19.68 1.51 18.67
CA PRO A 55 19.32 2.69 19.44
C PRO A 55 20.44 3.10 20.41
N THR A 56 20.69 4.40 20.57
CA THR A 56 21.73 4.95 21.46
C THR A 56 21.13 5.80 22.56
N TYR A 57 21.75 5.76 23.74
CA TYR A 57 21.40 6.60 24.90
C TYR A 57 19.90 6.64 25.23
N ASP A 58 19.19 5.53 25.00
CA ASP A 58 17.75 5.40 25.24
C ASP A 58 17.43 4.85 26.64
N SER A 59 18.46 4.64 27.47
CA SER A 59 18.34 3.88 28.71
C SER A 59 18.06 4.70 29.97
N ASP A 60 18.16 6.03 29.98
CA ASP A 60 18.15 6.83 31.22
C ASP A 60 16.98 7.81 31.39
N GLN A 61 16.22 8.12 30.32
CA GLN A 61 15.12 9.10 30.34
C GLN A 61 13.73 8.48 30.10
N LEU A 62 13.48 7.30 30.68
CA LEU A 62 12.19 6.59 30.55
C LEU A 62 11.62 6.15 31.91
N PRO A 63 10.28 6.15 32.09
CA PRO A 63 9.65 5.71 33.33
C PRO A 63 10.00 4.25 33.66
N GLY A 64 10.48 4.01 34.88
CA GLY A 64 10.91 2.69 35.32
C GLY A 64 12.27 2.23 34.79
N SER A 65 13.08 3.13 34.21
CA SER A 65 14.46 2.81 33.84
C SER A 65 15.30 2.35 35.05
N TYR A 66 16.13 1.33 34.84
CA TYR A 66 17.13 0.88 35.82
C TYR A 66 18.33 1.84 35.90
N PHE A 67 18.69 2.47 34.79
CA PHE A 67 19.91 3.27 34.65
C PHE A 67 19.72 4.77 34.96
N GLY A 68 18.48 5.21 35.14
CA GLY A 68 18.13 6.59 35.40
C GLY A 68 16.88 6.73 36.27
N SER A 69 16.50 7.97 36.56
CA SER A 69 15.22 8.26 37.18
C SER A 69 14.52 9.32 36.35
N PHE A 70 13.38 8.94 35.79
CA PHE A 70 12.55 9.80 34.97
C PHE A 70 11.10 9.66 35.40
N THR A 71 10.38 10.77 35.41
CA THR A 71 8.93 10.82 35.65
C THR A 71 8.29 11.35 34.39
N GLY A 72 7.61 10.46 33.67
CA GLY A 72 6.84 10.80 32.48
C GLY A 72 5.38 11.12 32.80
N ASP A 73 4.64 11.47 31.76
CA ASP A 73 3.20 11.71 31.71
C ASP A 73 2.39 10.46 31.32
N VAL A 74 3.03 9.44 30.75
CA VAL A 74 2.41 8.15 30.44
C VAL A 74 2.22 7.32 31.72
N SER A 75 0.97 7.14 32.14
CA SER A 75 0.61 6.33 33.31
C SER A 75 0.92 4.85 33.07
N GLY A 76 1.30 4.11 34.12
CA GLY A 76 1.52 2.65 34.07
C GLY A 76 2.83 2.18 33.41
N LEU A 77 3.51 3.02 32.62
CA LEU A 77 4.74 2.67 31.93
C LEU A 77 5.89 2.33 32.90
N ASN A 78 6.48 1.13 32.75
CA ASN A 78 7.69 0.71 33.44
C ASN A 78 8.57 -0.12 32.49
N VAL A 79 9.58 0.52 31.90
CA VAL A 79 10.36 -0.10 30.83
C VAL A 79 11.23 -1.28 31.29
N GLU A 80 11.74 -1.26 32.53
CA GLU A 80 12.48 -2.39 33.10
C GLU A 80 11.59 -3.64 33.20
N SER A 81 10.38 -3.48 33.73
CA SER A 81 9.43 -4.58 33.88
C SER A 81 9.00 -5.15 32.53
N LEU A 82 8.69 -4.29 31.56
CA LEU A 82 8.23 -4.71 30.23
C LEU A 82 9.35 -5.42 29.46
N ALA A 83 10.57 -4.88 29.49
CA ALA A 83 11.72 -5.51 28.87
C ALA A 83 12.02 -6.88 29.50
N ASN A 84 11.90 -7.02 30.83
CA ASN A 84 12.06 -8.30 31.50
C ASN A 84 10.99 -9.33 31.11
N THR A 85 9.73 -8.91 30.93
CA THR A 85 8.66 -9.78 30.40
C THR A 85 9.04 -10.35 29.04
N ILE A 86 9.48 -9.49 28.11
CA ILE A 86 9.93 -9.89 26.77
C ILE A 86 11.07 -10.91 26.87
N SER A 87 12.11 -10.61 27.63
CA SER A 87 13.29 -11.48 27.75
C SER A 87 12.98 -12.85 28.35
N ALA A 88 12.01 -12.93 29.27
CA ALA A 88 11.62 -14.18 29.91
C ALA A 88 10.88 -15.11 28.94
N ASP A 89 10.06 -14.54 28.07
CA ASP A 89 9.27 -15.28 27.07
C ASP A 89 10.16 -15.72 25.89
N GLU A 90 11.08 -14.85 25.45
CA GLU A 90 12.08 -15.15 24.42
C GLU A 90 13.18 -16.12 24.90
N GLY A 91 13.23 -16.45 26.19
CA GLY A 91 14.26 -17.31 26.76
C GLY A 91 15.67 -16.70 26.67
N ALA A 92 15.78 -15.37 26.74
CA ALA A 92 17.01 -14.62 26.53
C ALA A 92 17.96 -14.57 27.75
N SER A 93 17.72 -15.40 28.76
CA SER A 93 18.61 -15.54 29.92
C SER A 93 19.83 -16.38 29.56
N GLY A 94 21.03 -15.91 29.88
CA GLY A 94 22.26 -16.63 29.59
C GLY A 94 23.45 -15.72 29.43
N SER A 95 24.58 -16.29 29.00
CA SER A 95 25.77 -15.51 28.69
C SER A 95 25.60 -14.87 27.31
N HIS A 96 25.66 -13.53 27.24
CA HIS A 96 25.55 -12.77 26.01
C HIS A 96 26.64 -11.71 25.90
N TYR A 97 26.99 -11.35 24.67
CA TYR A 97 27.83 -10.18 24.43
C TYR A 97 26.98 -8.92 24.63
N ILE A 98 27.25 -8.18 25.70
CA ILE A 98 26.58 -6.90 26.01
C ILE A 98 27.56 -5.93 26.70
N GLY A 99 27.43 -4.63 26.48
CA GLY A 99 28.33 -3.61 27.05
C GLY A 99 28.23 -3.47 28.57
N GLN A 100 27.01 -3.57 29.10
CA GLN A 100 26.70 -3.43 30.53
C GLN A 100 25.55 -4.35 30.93
N GLU A 101 25.71 -5.05 32.07
CA GLU A 101 24.64 -5.74 32.79
C GLU A 101 24.64 -5.22 34.23
N GLY A 102 23.52 -4.67 34.70
CA GLY A 102 23.40 -4.00 35.98
C GLY A 102 24.56 -3.02 36.27
N SER A 103 25.41 -3.37 37.23
CA SER A 103 26.61 -2.60 37.60
C SER A 103 27.92 -3.11 36.95
N ASN A 104 27.87 -4.22 36.22
CA ASN A 104 28.99 -4.82 35.51
C ASN A 104 29.19 -4.12 34.15
N TYR A 105 30.08 -3.13 34.12
CA TYR A 105 30.44 -2.35 32.94
C TYR A 105 31.95 -2.33 32.72
N ASP A 106 32.39 -2.69 31.52
CA ASP A 106 33.81 -2.69 31.13
C ASP A 106 34.07 -1.93 29.81
N GLY A 107 33.07 -1.25 29.25
CA GLY A 107 33.19 -0.49 28.00
C GLY A 107 33.42 -1.35 26.75
N SER A 108 33.12 -2.65 26.83
CA SER A 108 33.42 -3.63 25.79
C SER A 108 32.30 -4.64 25.57
N CYS A 109 32.28 -5.22 24.37
CA CYS A 109 31.40 -6.33 24.01
C CYS A 109 31.92 -7.65 24.60
N SER A 110 31.91 -7.79 25.92
CA SER A 110 32.35 -9.00 26.62
C SER A 110 31.16 -9.88 27.04
N PRO A 111 31.37 -11.19 27.24
CA PRO A 111 30.38 -12.08 27.83
C PRO A 111 29.90 -11.59 29.20
N LYS A 112 28.59 -11.39 29.35
CA LYS A 112 27.94 -11.09 30.63
C LYS A 112 26.70 -11.97 30.79
N ASP A 113 26.44 -12.40 32.03
CA ASP A 113 25.28 -13.23 32.37
C ASP A 113 24.02 -12.35 32.44
N VAL A 114 23.27 -12.30 31.33
CA VAL A 114 22.01 -11.55 31.23
C VAL A 114 20.90 -12.33 31.92
N THR A 115 20.23 -11.67 32.87
CA THR A 115 19.06 -12.24 33.57
C THR A 115 17.73 -11.76 32.99
N GLY A 116 17.74 -10.61 32.30
CA GLY A 116 16.64 -10.07 31.53
C GLY A 116 17.06 -8.81 30.78
N PHE A 117 16.16 -8.23 29.99
CA PHE A 117 16.47 -7.03 29.19
C PHE A 117 16.38 -5.71 29.99
N GLY A 118 15.81 -5.74 31.19
CA GLY A 118 15.49 -4.53 31.96
C GLY A 118 16.70 -3.76 32.50
N ASP A 119 17.82 -4.44 32.73
CA ASP A 119 19.04 -3.89 33.35
C ASP A 119 20.28 -4.10 32.48
N ILE A 120 20.10 -4.25 31.16
CA ILE A 120 21.21 -4.33 30.20
C ILE A 120 21.21 -3.14 29.24
N ARG A 121 22.42 -2.72 28.84
CA ARG A 121 22.61 -1.69 27.80
C ARG A 121 24.01 -1.76 27.18
N GLY A 122 24.25 -0.94 26.17
CA GLY A 122 25.45 -0.97 25.35
C GLY A 122 25.38 -2.14 24.37
N LEU A 123 24.59 -1.95 23.32
CA LEU A 123 24.31 -2.99 22.32
C LEU A 123 25.60 -3.45 21.65
N CYS A 124 25.78 -4.76 21.56
CA CYS A 124 26.98 -5.35 20.99
C CYS A 124 26.86 -5.60 19.50
N GLU A 125 28.05 -5.65 18.88
CA GLU A 125 28.41 -5.41 17.47
C GLU A 125 29.10 -4.06 17.30
N GLU A 126 28.53 -2.93 17.77
CA GLU A 126 29.12 -1.60 17.57
C GLU A 126 29.22 -0.72 18.83
N GLU A 127 28.26 -0.80 19.74
CA GLU A 127 27.97 0.33 20.64
C GLU A 127 28.00 0.00 22.15
N PRO A 128 29.00 -0.75 22.68
CA PRO A 128 29.04 -1.12 24.09
C PRO A 128 29.13 0.10 25.04
N THR A 129 29.51 1.26 24.52
CA THR A 129 29.71 2.53 25.22
C THR A 129 28.56 3.53 25.04
N LYS A 130 27.73 3.39 24.00
CA LYS A 130 26.65 4.37 23.68
C LYS A 130 25.32 4.06 24.37
N GLN A 131 25.33 3.14 25.34
CA GLN A 131 24.24 2.96 26.31
C GLN A 131 22.86 2.61 25.70
N GLY A 132 22.83 2.08 24.48
CA GLY A 132 21.62 1.54 23.85
C GLY A 132 21.04 0.37 24.62
N SER A 133 19.73 0.31 24.78
CA SER A 133 19.01 -0.70 25.56
C SER A 133 17.92 -1.38 24.74
N TYR A 134 17.19 -2.28 25.39
CA TYR A 134 16.04 -2.98 24.83
C TYR A 134 14.70 -2.32 25.18
N TYR A 135 14.73 -1.08 25.69
CA TYR A 135 13.52 -0.37 26.11
C TYR A 135 12.59 0.00 24.95
N SER A 136 13.11 0.15 23.72
CA SER A 136 12.28 0.30 22.53
C SER A 136 11.29 -0.86 22.35
N ALA A 137 11.71 -2.10 22.62
CA ALA A 137 10.84 -3.26 22.59
C ALA A 137 9.78 -3.22 23.70
N GLY A 138 10.17 -2.81 24.91
CA GLY A 138 9.24 -2.63 26.02
C GLY A 138 8.19 -1.55 25.75
N ILE A 139 8.58 -0.42 25.16
CA ILE A 139 7.66 0.67 24.78
C ILE A 139 6.70 0.19 23.68
N ALA A 140 7.21 -0.52 22.67
CA ALA A 140 6.39 -1.05 21.59
C ALA A 140 5.35 -2.05 22.13
N TYR A 141 5.76 -2.91 23.08
CA TYR A 141 4.86 -3.83 23.76
C TYR A 141 3.80 -3.12 24.61
N PHE A 142 4.19 -2.08 25.35
CA PHE A 142 3.25 -1.26 26.12
C PHE A 142 2.21 -0.63 25.19
N GLY A 143 2.63 0.03 24.10
CA GLY A 143 1.70 0.61 23.14
C GLY A 143 0.76 -0.42 22.52
N ARG A 144 1.20 -1.68 22.37
CA ARG A 144 0.39 -2.76 21.80
C ARG A 144 -0.65 -3.35 22.77
N THR A 145 -0.41 -3.27 24.07
CA THR A 145 -1.22 -3.96 25.09
C THR A 145 -1.97 -3.01 26.02
N GLU A 146 -1.52 -1.77 26.13
CA GLU A 146 -2.10 -0.75 26.98
C GLU A 146 -2.65 0.37 26.11
N ASP A 147 -3.86 0.81 26.47
CA ASP A 147 -4.47 1.96 25.83
C ASP A 147 -3.75 3.25 26.23
N ILE A 148 -3.38 4.04 25.22
CA ILE A 148 -2.56 5.25 25.40
C ILE A 148 -3.37 6.53 25.39
N SER A 149 -4.69 6.44 25.20
CA SER A 149 -5.57 7.59 25.11
C SER A 149 -6.81 7.42 25.98
N ASP A 150 -7.44 8.53 26.36
CA ASP A 150 -8.74 8.51 27.07
C ASP A 150 -9.93 8.47 26.07
N ALA A 151 -9.68 8.22 24.78
CA ALA A 151 -10.74 8.11 23.77
C ALA A 151 -11.61 6.86 24.01
N ASN A 152 -12.79 6.83 23.40
CA ASN A 152 -13.66 5.65 23.49
C ASN A 152 -13.01 4.49 22.70
N SER A 153 -13.11 3.24 23.18
CA SER A 153 -12.37 2.06 22.67
C SER A 153 -10.86 2.08 22.91
N SER A 154 -10.15 0.98 22.63
CA SER A 154 -8.71 0.83 22.92
C SER A 154 -7.83 1.31 21.76
N GLN A 155 -6.92 2.26 21.96
CA GLN A 155 -6.02 2.79 20.92
C GLN A 155 -4.64 2.15 20.95
N ASN A 156 -4.61 0.82 20.85
CA ASN A 156 -3.37 0.06 20.89
C ASN A 156 -2.55 0.30 19.60
N ILE A 157 -1.30 0.72 19.76
CA ILE A 157 -0.37 1.00 18.66
C ILE A 157 0.16 -0.30 18.06
N ASN A 158 0.09 -0.40 16.72
CA ASN A 158 0.89 -1.36 15.95
C ASN A 158 2.22 -0.75 15.54
N THR A 159 3.33 -1.35 15.99
CA THR A 159 4.69 -0.90 15.72
C THR A 159 5.31 -1.65 14.55
N TYR A 160 5.78 -0.89 13.56
CA TYR A 160 6.54 -1.34 12.41
C TYR A 160 7.96 -0.79 12.53
N ALA A 161 8.97 -1.61 12.27
CA ALA A 161 10.36 -1.17 12.33
C ALA A 161 11.04 -1.35 10.98
N VAL A 162 11.47 -0.24 10.39
CA VAL A 162 12.37 -0.19 9.24
C VAL A 162 13.78 -0.01 9.77
N GLY A 163 14.47 -1.12 9.96
CA GLY A 163 15.86 -1.15 10.41
C GLY A 163 16.79 -0.81 9.26
N LEU A 164 17.41 0.36 9.31
CA LEU A 164 18.51 0.71 8.42
C LEU A 164 19.75 -0.04 8.90
N ALA A 165 20.40 -0.79 8.01
CA ALA A 165 21.59 -1.54 8.39
C ALA A 165 22.70 -0.59 8.87
N SER A 166 23.23 -0.89 10.04
CA SER A 166 24.51 -0.34 10.49
C SER A 166 25.61 -0.75 9.50
N PRO A 167 26.66 0.07 9.30
CA PRO A 167 27.79 -0.26 8.43
C PRO A 167 28.61 -1.49 8.88
N LEU A 168 28.31 -2.12 10.03
CA LEU A 168 29.09 -3.24 10.55
C LEU A 168 28.78 -4.59 9.87
N PRO A 169 29.78 -5.23 9.24
CA PRO A 169 29.64 -6.51 8.57
C PRO A 169 29.90 -7.66 9.53
N ARG A 170 28.96 -8.61 9.58
CA ARG A 170 29.20 -9.93 10.19
C ARG A 170 29.82 -10.87 9.16
N ILE A 171 30.93 -11.51 9.51
CA ILE A 171 31.57 -12.52 8.67
C ILE A 171 31.17 -13.89 9.22
N ASN A 172 30.13 -14.49 8.64
CA ASN A 172 29.69 -15.84 8.96
C ASN A 172 30.47 -16.86 8.14
N ILE A 173 31.29 -17.66 8.82
CA ILE A 173 32.20 -18.64 8.22
C ILE A 173 31.63 -20.04 8.47
N PRO A 174 31.10 -20.71 7.43
CA PRO A 174 30.64 -22.09 7.55
C PRO A 174 31.83 -23.04 7.75
N VAL A 175 31.78 -23.88 8.79
CA VAL A 175 32.81 -24.87 9.12
C VAL A 175 32.13 -26.21 9.39
N GLY A 176 31.91 -26.99 8.33
CA GLY A 176 31.10 -28.22 8.42
C GLY A 176 29.61 -27.88 8.47
N ASP A 177 28.90 -28.41 9.46
CA ASP A 177 27.49 -28.10 9.73
C ASP A 177 27.31 -26.91 10.69
N ASP A 178 28.42 -26.41 11.25
CA ASP A 178 28.45 -25.30 12.21
C ASP A 178 28.86 -23.98 11.54
N THR A 179 28.59 -22.87 12.22
CA THR A 179 28.96 -21.51 11.76
C THR A 179 29.80 -20.81 12.82
N VAL A 180 30.96 -20.30 12.40
CA VAL A 180 31.77 -19.38 13.19
C VAL A 180 31.45 -17.96 12.76
N THR A 181 31.05 -17.10 13.70
CA THR A 181 30.74 -15.70 13.42
C THR A 181 31.89 -14.82 13.90
N LEU A 182 32.41 -14.00 13.00
CA LEU A 182 33.43 -12.99 13.29
C LEU A 182 32.85 -11.59 13.11
N VAL A 183 32.99 -10.74 14.11
CA VAL A 183 32.60 -9.33 14.06
C VAL A 183 33.85 -8.48 14.25
N PRO A 184 34.28 -7.67 13.27
CA PRO A 184 35.42 -6.77 13.42
C PRO A 184 35.19 -5.80 14.59
N PHE A 185 36.24 -5.56 15.38
CA PHE A 185 36.15 -4.77 16.60
C PHE A 185 37.46 -4.05 16.88
N GLY A 186 37.40 -2.85 17.46
CA GLY A 186 38.59 -2.09 17.82
C GLY A 186 38.35 -1.15 18.99
N LYS A 187 39.41 -0.84 19.74
CA LYS A 187 39.41 0.16 20.81
C LYS A 187 40.57 1.12 20.62
N SER A 188 40.32 2.40 20.85
CA SER A 188 41.38 3.36 21.07
C SER A 188 41.81 3.34 22.54
N VAL A 189 43.12 3.18 22.74
CA VAL A 189 43.69 2.84 24.05
C VAL A 189 44.68 3.89 24.56
N GLY A 190 45.15 4.78 23.69
CA GLY A 190 46.12 5.81 24.05
C GLY A 190 46.06 7.04 23.15
N GLY A 191 46.42 8.18 23.73
CA GLY A 191 46.48 9.47 23.03
C GLY A 191 45.36 10.43 23.41
N TYR A 192 45.62 11.72 23.28
CA TYR A 192 44.73 12.80 23.75
C TYR A 192 44.18 12.56 25.18
N SER A 193 42.85 12.49 25.35
CA SER A 193 42.16 12.27 26.64
C SER A 193 41.78 10.80 26.87
N ILE A 194 42.26 9.88 26.03
CA ILE A 194 41.98 8.43 26.07
C ILE A 194 42.91 7.77 27.08
N SER A 195 42.38 6.80 27.84
CA SER A 195 43.14 6.07 28.86
C SER A 195 42.88 4.58 28.77
N ALA A 196 43.94 3.77 28.67
CA ALA A 196 43.87 2.30 28.74
C ALA A 196 43.35 1.73 30.08
N ALA A 197 43.14 2.55 31.11
CA ALA A 197 42.66 2.09 32.41
C ALA A 197 41.18 1.71 32.36
N GLN A 198 40.84 0.45 32.65
CA GLN A 198 39.47 -0.09 32.59
C GLN A 198 38.42 0.85 33.23
N GLY A 199 37.32 1.09 32.51
CA GLY A 199 36.21 1.96 32.95
C GLY A 199 36.46 3.47 32.77
N GLN A 200 37.60 3.88 32.19
CA GLN A 200 37.81 5.23 31.69
C GLN A 200 37.34 5.37 30.23
N PHE A 201 37.51 6.55 29.63
CA PHE A 201 37.16 6.79 28.23
C PHE A 201 38.08 5.98 27.30
N GLN A 202 37.53 4.92 26.71
CA GLN A 202 38.09 4.07 25.66
C GLN A 202 37.05 3.99 24.54
N PRO A 203 37.08 4.86 23.52
CA PRO A 203 36.09 4.79 22.46
C PRO A 203 36.26 3.51 21.66
N THR A 204 35.15 2.97 21.18
CA THR A 204 35.15 1.87 20.21
C THR A 204 35.44 2.45 18.83
N ASN A 205 36.29 1.78 18.04
CA ASN A 205 36.63 2.25 16.70
C ASN A 205 35.47 1.97 15.74
N THR A 206 34.92 3.03 15.14
CA THR A 206 33.86 2.93 14.14
C THR A 206 34.43 2.39 12.83
N ILE A 207 33.71 1.50 12.15
CA ILE A 207 34.08 1.06 10.81
C ILE A 207 33.57 2.09 9.80
N VAL A 208 34.49 2.71 9.07
CA VAL A 208 34.18 3.73 8.07
C VAL A 208 33.88 3.11 6.72
N ASP A 209 34.53 1.99 6.40
CA ASP A 209 34.27 1.26 5.15
C ASP A 209 34.68 -0.23 5.27
N PHE A 210 34.04 -1.08 4.48
CA PHE A 210 34.28 -2.52 4.43
C PHE A 210 34.30 -3.05 3.01
N PHE A 211 35.43 -3.64 2.62
CA PHE A 211 35.63 -4.20 1.30
C PHE A 211 35.76 -5.72 1.37
N VAL A 212 34.90 -6.42 0.62
CA VAL A 212 35.08 -7.85 0.34
C VAL A 212 36.08 -7.99 -0.83
N GLU A 213 37.30 -8.43 -0.55
CA GLU A 213 38.30 -8.64 -1.61
C GLU A 213 38.10 -10.00 -2.30
N THR A 214 37.84 -11.05 -1.53
CA THR A 214 37.62 -12.40 -2.05
C THR A 214 36.79 -13.21 -1.06
N ILE A 215 35.84 -14.00 -1.54
CA ILE A 215 35.12 -14.97 -0.71
C ILE A 215 34.94 -16.28 -1.46
N THR A 216 35.21 -17.38 -0.79
CA THR A 216 35.04 -18.75 -1.25
C THR A 216 34.53 -19.61 -0.07
N PRO A 217 34.04 -20.85 -0.32
CA PRO A 217 33.53 -21.69 0.76
C PRO A 217 34.53 -21.99 1.90
N THR A 218 35.84 -21.87 1.64
CA THR A 218 36.88 -22.20 2.64
C THR A 218 37.89 -21.08 2.88
N TYR A 219 37.77 -19.94 2.21
CA TYR A 219 38.68 -18.80 2.36
C TYR A 219 37.97 -17.49 2.08
N GLY A 220 38.25 -16.46 2.87
CA GLY A 220 37.79 -15.11 2.59
C GLY A 220 38.82 -14.08 3.02
N LYS A 221 38.85 -12.96 2.29
CA LYS A 221 39.71 -11.81 2.55
C LYS A 221 38.91 -10.52 2.49
N PHE A 222 39.07 -9.70 3.51
CA PHE A 222 38.36 -8.44 3.70
C PHE A 222 39.35 -7.34 4.06
N ARG A 223 39.05 -6.11 3.66
CA ARG A 223 39.78 -4.91 4.08
C ARG A 223 38.80 -3.99 4.81
N ILE A 224 39.19 -3.57 6.00
CA ILE A 224 38.31 -2.82 6.91
C ILE A 224 39.01 -1.54 7.33
N ASN A 225 38.31 -0.41 7.16
CA ASN A 225 38.79 0.91 7.55
C ASN A 225 38.17 1.30 8.89
N PHE A 226 38.99 1.72 9.83
CA PHE A 226 38.59 2.13 11.17
C PHE A 226 38.87 3.61 11.40
N GLU A 227 37.98 4.24 12.14
CA GLU A 227 38.10 5.58 12.73
C GLU A 227 38.54 5.45 14.20
N ASP A 228 39.29 6.42 14.71
CA ASP A 228 39.90 6.39 16.03
C ASP A 228 38.95 6.81 17.18
N VAL A 229 37.82 7.45 16.90
CA VAL A 229 36.80 7.78 17.93
C VAL A 229 35.37 7.46 17.49
N GLU A 230 34.58 6.92 18.43
CA GLU A 230 33.20 6.45 18.22
C GLU A 230 32.17 7.54 17.82
N GLN A 231 32.44 8.82 18.14
CA GLN A 231 31.53 9.95 17.91
C GLN A 231 32.25 11.30 17.98
N GLY A 232 31.85 12.25 17.13
CA GLY A 232 32.26 13.66 17.22
C GLY A 232 33.67 14.00 16.71
N ALA A 233 34.37 13.04 16.10
CA ALA A 233 35.59 13.24 15.34
C ALA A 233 35.31 13.56 13.86
N ASP A 234 36.34 13.62 13.03
CA ASP A 234 36.28 13.92 11.59
C ASP A 234 35.78 12.76 10.71
N HIS A 235 35.65 11.55 11.28
CA HIS A 235 35.02 10.40 10.64
C HIS A 235 35.72 10.04 9.32
N ASP A 236 37.05 9.95 9.36
CA ASP A 236 37.89 9.63 8.21
C ASP A 236 38.63 8.28 8.37
N MET A 237 39.76 8.08 7.70
CA MET A 237 40.43 6.78 7.65
C MET A 237 41.68 6.81 8.53
N ASP A 238 41.53 6.34 9.77
CA ASP A 238 42.63 6.33 10.74
C ASP A 238 43.44 5.04 10.76
N ALA A 239 42.82 3.90 10.45
CA ALA A 239 43.52 2.62 10.33
C ALA A 239 42.88 1.69 9.29
N ILE A 240 43.70 0.83 8.68
CA ILE A 240 43.22 -0.25 7.80
C ILE A 240 43.79 -1.59 8.26
N VAL A 241 42.89 -2.55 8.49
CA VAL A 241 43.25 -3.94 8.79
C VAL A 241 42.67 -4.87 7.73
N GLU A 242 43.52 -5.74 7.20
CA GLU A 242 43.12 -6.84 6.35
C GLU A 242 42.81 -8.07 7.22
N TYR A 243 41.62 -8.65 7.02
CA TYR A 243 41.14 -9.85 7.71
C TYR A 243 41.13 -10.99 6.70
N GLU A 244 41.77 -12.10 7.03
CA GLU A 244 41.76 -13.33 6.24
C GLU A 244 41.29 -14.50 7.10
N TYR A 245 40.33 -15.28 6.60
CA TYR A 245 40.00 -16.57 7.19
C TYR A 245 40.38 -17.72 6.26
N GLN A 246 40.82 -18.83 6.83
CA GLN A 246 41.06 -20.10 6.13
C GLN A 246 40.47 -21.26 6.92
N VAL A 247 39.48 -21.95 6.34
CA VAL A 247 38.86 -23.13 6.93
C VAL A 247 39.75 -24.36 6.68
N ASN A 248 40.06 -25.08 7.76
CA ASN A 248 40.92 -26.25 7.80
C ASN A 248 40.24 -27.39 8.57
N GLY A 249 39.34 -28.13 7.90
CA GLY A 249 38.57 -29.20 8.55
C GLY A 249 37.57 -28.64 9.57
N THR A 250 37.75 -28.95 10.86
CA THR A 250 36.93 -28.45 11.98
C THR A 250 37.53 -27.22 12.66
N SER A 251 38.48 -26.56 12.01
CA SER A 251 39.17 -25.39 12.53
C SER A 251 39.20 -24.27 11.50
N VAL A 252 39.35 -23.04 11.97
CA VAL A 252 39.49 -21.84 11.15
C VAL A 252 40.68 -21.03 11.62
N ASP A 253 41.57 -20.69 10.69
CA ASP A 253 42.66 -19.75 10.93
C ASP A 253 42.16 -18.33 10.59
N ILE A 254 42.29 -17.40 11.53
CA ILE A 254 41.99 -15.98 11.35
C ILE A 254 43.31 -15.22 11.38
N THR A 255 43.63 -14.50 10.30
CA THR A 255 44.83 -13.68 10.18
C THR A 255 44.44 -12.22 10.06
N LEU A 256 45.05 -11.37 10.88
CA LEU A 256 44.92 -9.91 10.78
C LEU A 256 46.23 -9.30 10.35
N THR A 257 46.17 -8.32 9.45
CA THR A 257 47.31 -7.50 9.04
C THR A 257 46.93 -6.02 9.10
N SER A 258 47.54 -5.28 10.00
CA SER A 258 47.46 -3.81 10.05
C SER A 258 48.33 -3.23 8.94
N THR A 259 47.69 -2.66 7.92
CA THR A 259 48.35 -2.26 6.65
C THR A 259 48.58 -0.77 6.51
N TYR A 260 47.79 0.04 7.22
CA TYR A 260 47.85 1.50 7.16
C TYR A 260 47.34 2.10 8.47
N ALA A 261 47.87 3.27 8.85
CA ALA A 261 47.33 4.11 9.91
C ALA A 261 47.77 5.58 9.79
N ALA A 262 46.93 6.50 10.26
CA ALA A 262 47.16 7.94 10.26
C ALA A 262 46.36 8.77 11.31
N GLY A 263 45.84 8.18 12.40
CA GLY A 263 44.93 8.85 13.34
C GLY A 263 45.56 9.65 14.50
N SER A 264 46.86 9.52 14.77
CA SER A 264 47.52 10.14 15.96
C SER A 264 46.98 9.67 17.34
N ILE A 265 46.09 8.68 17.37
CA ILE A 265 45.60 7.93 18.53
C ILE A 265 46.06 6.48 18.38
N ALA A 266 46.48 5.85 19.48
CA ALA A 266 46.86 4.45 19.48
C ALA A 266 45.61 3.56 19.49
N GLN A 267 45.40 2.80 18.42
CA GLN A 267 44.29 1.88 18.23
C GLN A 267 44.72 0.42 18.31
N HIS A 268 43.92 -0.39 19.00
CA HIS A 268 44.02 -1.84 19.08
C HIS A 268 42.83 -2.47 18.37
N LEU A 269 43.12 -3.32 17.39
CA LEU A 269 42.17 -3.79 16.38
C LEU A 269 42.13 -5.31 16.36
N GLY A 270 40.94 -5.85 16.13
CA GLY A 270 40.68 -7.27 16.26
C GLY A 270 39.24 -7.65 15.98
N TYR A 271 38.70 -8.61 16.73
CA TYR A 271 37.36 -9.14 16.48
C TYR A 271 36.71 -9.74 17.71
N ILE A 272 35.39 -9.82 17.67
CA ILE A 272 34.58 -10.69 18.54
C ILE A 272 34.31 -11.97 17.75
N ILE A 273 34.56 -13.13 18.37
CA ILE A 273 34.33 -14.43 17.74
C ILE A 273 33.36 -15.28 18.58
N SER A 274 32.46 -15.96 17.88
CA SER A 274 31.46 -16.87 18.45
C SER A 274 31.37 -18.15 17.62
N GLY A 275 31.02 -19.27 18.26
CA GLY A 275 30.83 -20.57 17.59
C GLY A 275 32.07 -21.47 17.64
N THR A 276 32.99 -21.19 18.55
CA THR A 276 34.25 -21.90 18.73
C THR A 276 34.42 -22.34 20.18
N THR A 277 35.44 -23.16 20.45
CA THR A 277 35.84 -23.57 21.80
C THR A 277 36.55 -22.47 22.60
N ALA A 278 36.86 -21.34 21.98
CA ALA A 278 37.54 -20.20 22.58
C ALA A 278 36.89 -18.91 22.05
N ASP A 279 35.63 -18.69 22.43
CA ASP A 279 34.87 -17.51 22.07
C ASP A 279 35.25 -16.30 22.95
N GLY A 280 35.11 -15.09 22.43
CA GLY A 280 35.37 -13.86 23.17
C GLY A 280 35.78 -12.68 22.29
N THR A 281 36.22 -11.61 22.95
CA THR A 281 36.81 -10.43 22.32
C THR A 281 38.33 -10.59 22.23
N TYR A 282 38.87 -10.40 21.03
CA TYR A 282 40.29 -10.56 20.72
C TYR A 282 40.81 -9.27 20.10
N LEU A 283 41.62 -8.49 20.81
CA LEU A 283 42.39 -7.38 20.23
C LEU A 283 43.82 -7.86 19.94
N GLU A 284 44.14 -7.92 18.66
CA GLU A 284 45.17 -8.83 18.14
C GLU A 284 46.31 -8.06 17.49
N VAL A 285 46.01 -6.91 16.88
CA VAL A 285 47.00 -6.03 16.26
C VAL A 285 46.84 -4.60 16.73
N ARG A 286 47.92 -3.84 16.71
CA ARG A 286 47.86 -2.37 16.80
C ARG A 286 47.84 -1.74 15.41
N ASP A 287 47.45 -0.47 15.33
CA ASP A 287 47.57 0.32 14.11
C ASP A 287 49.05 0.43 13.63
N ALA A 288 49.24 0.81 12.36
CA ALA A 288 50.54 0.72 11.70
C ALA A 288 51.53 1.83 12.11
N ASP A 289 51.06 2.96 12.63
CA ASP A 289 51.86 4.15 12.93
C ASP A 289 52.16 4.34 14.43
N THR A 290 51.60 3.51 15.32
CA THR A 290 52.05 3.43 16.72
C THR A 290 53.54 2.99 16.80
N GLU A 291 54.35 3.68 17.61
CA GLU A 291 55.77 3.39 17.87
C GLU A 291 55.96 2.20 18.84
N ASN A 292 57.02 1.41 18.63
CA ASN A 292 57.43 0.32 19.52
C ASN A 292 58.22 0.85 20.73
N GLY A 293 57.77 0.65 21.97
CA GLY A 293 58.55 0.97 23.18
C GLY A 293 57.76 0.86 24.51
N PRO A 294 58.44 0.88 25.67
CA PRO A 294 57.78 0.80 26.97
C PRO A 294 56.95 2.06 27.28
N CYS A 295 55.77 1.84 27.88
CA CYS A 295 54.70 2.82 28.10
C CYS A 295 55.16 4.10 28.85
N GLY A 296 54.80 5.25 28.29
CA GLY A 296 54.87 6.58 28.92
C GLY A 296 53.76 7.47 28.34
N ASN A 297 53.61 8.73 28.80
CA ASN A 297 52.52 9.64 28.35
C ASN A 297 52.66 10.13 26.88
N ASN A 298 53.24 9.35 25.97
CA ASN A 298 53.35 9.67 24.55
C ASN A 298 52.18 9.03 23.80
N PRO A 299 51.33 9.81 23.09
CA PRO A 299 50.22 9.28 22.28
C PRO A 299 50.66 8.26 21.22
N ALA A 300 51.92 8.27 20.79
CA ALA A 300 52.47 7.35 19.80
C ALA A 300 53.04 6.05 20.38
N ILE A 301 52.91 5.75 21.68
CA ILE A 301 53.44 4.51 22.29
C ILE A 301 52.29 3.56 22.61
N ASP A 302 52.47 2.29 22.23
CA ASP A 302 51.50 1.21 22.45
C ASP A 302 51.31 0.90 23.96
N PRO A 303 50.15 1.20 24.57
CA PRO A 303 49.89 0.87 25.96
C PRO A 303 49.28 -0.52 26.09
N ASP A 304 49.75 -1.33 27.05
CA ASP A 304 49.08 -2.59 27.39
C ASP A 304 47.62 -2.34 27.80
N TYR A 305 46.68 -3.02 27.16
CA TYR A 305 45.25 -2.90 27.38
C TYR A 305 44.62 -4.25 27.75
N PHE A 306 43.56 -4.23 28.56
CA PHE A 306 43.05 -5.43 29.22
C PHE A 306 42.31 -6.42 28.29
N LEU A 307 41.98 -5.99 27.06
CA LEU A 307 41.39 -6.84 26.02
C LEU A 307 42.42 -7.35 25.00
N ASP A 308 43.70 -7.04 25.21
CA ASP A 308 44.78 -7.49 24.34
C ASP A 308 44.94 -9.00 24.42
N THR A 309 44.95 -9.64 23.26
CA THR A 309 45.14 -11.08 23.12
C THR A 309 46.36 -11.36 22.24
N PRO A 310 47.58 -11.04 22.68
CA PRO A 310 48.79 -11.30 21.91
C PRO A 310 49.00 -12.81 21.67
N PRO A 311 49.91 -13.18 20.75
CA PRO A 311 50.14 -14.57 20.40
C PRO A 311 50.40 -15.48 21.62
N GLY A 312 49.47 -16.40 21.86
CA GLY A 312 49.55 -17.37 22.96
C GLY A 312 48.76 -17.00 24.23
N GLN A 313 48.11 -15.83 24.28
CA GLN A 313 47.15 -15.47 25.32
C GLN A 313 45.71 -15.49 24.79
N GLY A 314 44.75 -15.76 25.69
CA GLY A 314 43.31 -15.75 25.42
C GLY A 314 42.57 -14.60 26.12
N PRO A 315 41.27 -14.40 25.85
CA PRO A 315 40.47 -13.35 26.46
C PRO A 315 40.45 -13.46 27.99
N GLY A 316 40.66 -12.34 28.68
CA GLY A 316 40.68 -12.27 30.15
C GLY A 316 41.99 -12.68 30.81
N GLU A 317 43.01 -13.08 30.04
CA GLU A 317 44.38 -13.24 30.55
C GLU A 317 45.05 -11.87 30.70
N THR A 318 45.86 -11.68 31.75
CA THR A 318 46.44 -10.35 32.03
C THR A 318 47.68 -10.10 31.18
N TRP A 319 47.55 -9.21 30.19
CA TRP A 319 48.67 -8.65 29.45
C TRP A 319 49.26 -7.43 30.20
N ASN A 320 50.52 -7.54 30.63
CA ASN A 320 51.24 -6.47 31.34
C ASN A 320 52.76 -6.73 31.28
N ASP A 321 53.30 -6.89 30.09
CA ASP A 321 54.73 -7.15 29.87
C ASP A 321 55.46 -5.98 29.17
N GLY A 322 54.71 -4.92 28.79
CA GLY A 322 55.21 -3.75 28.09
C GLY A 322 55.68 -4.04 26.67
N VAL A 323 55.20 -5.12 26.05
CA VAL A 323 55.48 -5.49 24.67
C VAL A 323 54.30 -5.09 23.79
N ALA A 324 54.61 -4.37 22.72
CA ALA A 324 53.60 -3.89 21.80
C ALA A 324 52.92 -5.02 21.02
N LEU A 325 51.62 -4.87 20.74
CA LEU A 325 50.87 -5.76 19.85
C LEU A 325 51.54 -5.82 18.45
N PRO A 326 51.55 -6.99 17.79
CA PRO A 326 52.14 -7.10 16.47
C PRO A 326 51.29 -6.35 15.43
N LEU A 327 51.88 -6.03 14.27
CA LEU A 327 51.11 -5.54 13.11
C LEU A 327 50.48 -6.69 12.31
N THR A 328 50.85 -7.93 12.61
CA THR A 328 50.33 -9.13 11.93
C THR A 328 50.30 -10.29 12.89
N THR A 329 49.17 -11.00 12.94
CA THR A 329 48.96 -12.16 13.81
C THR A 329 48.00 -13.15 13.16
N THR A 330 48.15 -14.42 13.49
CA THR A 330 47.28 -15.51 13.04
C THR A 330 46.89 -16.35 14.24
N ARG A 331 45.59 -16.62 14.39
CA ARG A 331 45.03 -17.47 15.43
C ARG A 331 44.16 -18.57 14.85
N THR A 332 44.30 -19.78 15.37
CA THR A 332 43.49 -20.93 14.99
C THR A 332 42.41 -21.17 16.03
N PHE A 333 41.16 -21.23 15.58
CA PHE A 333 40.00 -21.60 16.40
C PHE A 333 39.48 -22.98 15.99
N THR A 334 39.01 -23.75 16.97
CA THR A 334 38.32 -25.03 16.73
C THR A 334 36.85 -24.82 17.04
N VAL A 335 35.96 -25.28 16.15
CA VAL A 335 34.50 -25.26 16.35
C VAL A 335 34.14 -25.97 17.66
N GLY A 336 33.22 -25.40 18.43
CA GLY A 336 32.84 -25.90 19.75
C GLY A 336 31.36 -26.19 19.89
N ASP A 337 31.02 -27.24 20.65
CA ASP A 337 29.63 -27.69 20.89
C ASP A 337 28.86 -26.86 21.93
N ASN A 338 29.51 -25.88 22.58
CA ASN A 338 28.92 -25.03 23.64
C ASN A 338 29.32 -23.56 23.39
N PRO A 339 28.40 -22.68 22.95
CA PRO A 339 28.70 -21.26 22.80
C PRO A 339 28.97 -20.63 24.18
N ALA A 340 30.08 -19.90 24.32
CA ALA A 340 30.45 -19.26 25.61
C ALA A 340 29.62 -18.00 25.88
N ALA A 341 29.14 -17.33 24.83
CA ALA A 341 28.15 -16.25 24.86
C ALA A 341 27.50 -16.10 23.48
N THR A 342 26.23 -15.71 23.40
CA THR A 342 25.54 -15.47 22.11
C THR A 342 25.24 -13.99 21.88
N LEU A 343 25.02 -13.61 20.62
CA LEU A 343 24.50 -12.28 20.27
C LEU A 343 22.97 -12.30 20.35
N LEU A 344 22.40 -11.32 21.03
CA LEU A 344 20.96 -11.08 21.06
C LEU A 344 20.52 -10.48 19.71
N LYS A 345 19.22 -10.63 19.37
CA LYS A 345 18.65 -9.86 18.27
C LYS A 345 18.67 -8.37 18.63
N ASN A 346 18.62 -7.50 17.62
CA ASN A 346 18.61 -6.06 17.87
C ASN A 346 17.28 -5.61 18.51
N PRO A 347 17.25 -4.48 19.24
CA PRO A 347 16.03 -4.01 19.90
C PRO A 347 14.85 -3.75 18.96
N LEU A 348 15.11 -3.27 17.73
CA LEU A 348 14.05 -3.00 16.76
C LEU A 348 13.37 -4.28 16.24
N TRP A 349 14.11 -5.38 16.17
CA TRP A 349 13.55 -6.70 15.85
C TRP A 349 12.54 -7.13 16.93
N TYR A 350 12.89 -6.97 18.21
CA TYR A 350 11.97 -7.25 19.31
C TYR A 350 10.81 -6.26 19.34
N ALA A 351 11.04 -4.97 19.03
CA ALA A 351 9.98 -3.96 18.96
C ALA A 351 8.97 -4.26 17.85
N ALA A 352 9.43 -4.75 16.69
CA ALA A 352 8.55 -5.20 15.62
C ALA A 352 7.70 -6.41 16.05
N LYS A 353 8.33 -7.44 16.63
CA LYS A 353 7.62 -8.63 17.12
C LYS A 353 6.61 -8.30 18.22
N TRP A 354 7.07 -7.65 19.29
CA TRP A 354 6.27 -7.42 20.51
C TRP A 354 5.37 -6.19 20.41
N GLY A 355 5.62 -5.28 19.49
CA GLY A 355 4.74 -4.13 19.23
C GLY A 355 3.83 -4.31 18.02
N GLY A 356 4.03 -5.35 17.21
CA GLY A 356 3.37 -5.52 15.92
C GLY A 356 2.73 -6.88 15.71
N PHE A 357 2.50 -7.69 16.75
CA PHE A 357 1.84 -9.00 16.59
C PHE A 357 0.31 -8.88 16.50
N GLU A 358 -0.32 -9.76 15.74
CA GLU A 358 -1.77 -9.97 15.76
C GLU A 358 -2.11 -10.97 16.86
N ASP A 359 -2.70 -10.52 17.98
CA ASP A 359 -3.11 -11.44 19.04
C ASP A 359 -4.30 -12.27 18.57
N ARG A 360 -4.08 -13.55 18.24
CA ARG A 360 -5.12 -14.43 17.70
C ARG A 360 -5.80 -15.25 18.80
N ASN A 361 -5.23 -15.23 19.99
CA ASN A 361 -5.64 -16.10 21.10
C ASN A 361 -5.97 -15.33 22.39
N ASP A 362 -5.98 -14.00 22.32
CA ASP A 362 -6.34 -13.03 23.37
C ASP A 362 -5.50 -13.21 24.65
N ASN A 363 -4.19 -13.41 24.50
CA ASN A 363 -3.25 -13.59 25.63
C ASN A 363 -2.25 -12.44 25.80
N ASP A 364 -2.34 -11.40 24.97
CA ASP A 364 -1.45 -10.23 24.91
C ASP A 364 0.02 -10.61 24.65
N LYS A 365 0.28 -11.67 23.88
CA LYS A 365 1.63 -12.14 23.57
C LYS A 365 1.79 -12.66 22.13
N PRO A 366 3.00 -12.53 21.54
CA PRO A 366 3.35 -13.14 20.26
C PRO A 366 3.84 -14.59 20.43
N ASP A 367 3.00 -15.49 20.99
CA ASP A 367 3.42 -16.86 21.34
C ASP A 367 3.18 -17.89 20.22
N LEU A 368 2.37 -17.56 19.22
CA LEU A 368 2.19 -18.36 18.02
C LEU A 368 2.96 -17.76 16.84
N GLU A 369 3.65 -18.59 16.06
CA GLU A 369 4.38 -18.17 14.85
C GLU A 369 3.47 -17.39 13.88
N SER A 370 2.22 -17.83 13.72
CA SER A 370 1.21 -17.16 12.88
C SER A 370 0.79 -15.74 13.30
N GLU A 371 1.18 -15.30 14.50
CA GLU A 371 0.84 -13.97 15.04
C GLU A 371 1.88 -12.91 14.67
N TRP A 372 3.12 -13.32 14.36
CA TRP A 372 4.23 -12.39 14.10
C TRP A 372 5.12 -12.76 12.92
N ASP A 373 5.14 -14.01 12.45
CA ASP A 373 5.97 -14.53 11.36
C ASP A 373 5.12 -15.50 10.51
N LYS A 374 4.36 -14.94 9.56
CA LYS A 374 3.40 -15.72 8.77
C LYS A 374 4.07 -16.52 7.65
N ASP A 375 5.27 -16.12 7.21
CA ASP A 375 6.00 -16.78 6.13
C ASP A 375 7.02 -17.83 6.63
N GLY A 376 7.28 -17.87 7.94
CA GLY A 376 8.11 -18.86 8.61
C GLY A 376 9.61 -18.64 8.36
N ASP A 377 10.03 -17.40 8.08
CA ASP A 377 11.42 -17.06 7.80
C ASP A 377 12.25 -16.75 9.07
N GLY A 378 11.59 -16.67 10.23
CA GLY A 378 12.18 -16.35 11.53
C GLY A 378 12.36 -14.84 11.77
N VAL A 379 11.71 -13.99 10.97
CA VAL A 379 11.72 -12.53 11.03
C VAL A 379 10.29 -12.01 11.17
N PRO A 380 10.03 -11.03 12.06
CA PRO A 380 8.68 -10.49 12.20
C PRO A 380 8.19 -9.85 10.90
N ASP A 381 6.94 -10.08 10.53
CA ASP A 381 6.30 -9.49 9.35
C ASP A 381 6.31 -7.94 9.38
N THR A 382 6.40 -7.36 10.58
CA THR A 382 6.51 -5.91 10.82
C THR A 382 7.94 -5.37 10.83
N TYR A 383 8.95 -6.22 10.59
CA TYR A 383 10.38 -5.87 10.59
C TYR A 383 10.95 -5.82 9.18
N PHE A 384 11.26 -4.62 8.71
CA PHE A 384 11.75 -4.35 7.36
C PHE A 384 13.22 -3.96 7.40
N TYR A 385 14.11 -4.91 7.11
CA TYR A 385 15.56 -4.67 7.21
C TYR A 385 16.16 -4.22 5.88
N VAL A 386 16.79 -3.04 5.87
CA VAL A 386 17.35 -2.39 4.68
C VAL A 386 18.87 -2.38 4.73
N VAL A 387 19.49 -3.36 4.07
CA VAL A 387 20.96 -3.41 3.88
C VAL A 387 21.41 -2.68 2.61
N ASN A 388 20.55 -2.66 1.59
CA ASN A 388 20.80 -1.97 0.34
C ASN A 388 19.83 -0.78 0.23
N PRO A 389 20.32 0.47 0.20
CA PRO A 389 19.49 1.66 0.06
C PRO A 389 18.56 1.62 -1.17
N LEU A 390 18.97 0.92 -2.25
CA LEU A 390 18.13 0.73 -3.45
C LEU A 390 16.88 -0.11 -3.19
N LYS A 391 16.82 -0.83 -2.06
CA LYS A 391 15.66 -1.60 -1.62
C LYS A 391 14.83 -0.88 -0.56
N LEU A 392 15.20 0.33 -0.13
CA LEU A 392 14.45 1.08 0.86
C LEU A 392 13.01 1.33 0.40
N GLU A 393 12.84 1.74 -0.86
CA GLU A 393 11.52 1.96 -1.45
C GLU A 393 10.68 0.67 -1.45
N GLU A 394 11.26 -0.45 -1.86
CA GLU A 394 10.60 -1.77 -1.84
C GLU A 394 10.12 -2.13 -0.42
N GLN A 395 10.97 -1.91 0.58
CA GLN A 395 10.68 -2.22 1.99
C GLN A 395 9.61 -1.28 2.58
N LEU A 396 9.66 0.02 2.25
CA LEU A 396 8.63 0.97 2.65
C LEU A 396 7.28 0.63 2.00
N ASN A 397 7.26 0.30 0.71
CA ASN A 397 6.04 -0.12 0.01
C ASN A 397 5.44 -1.39 0.65
N LYS A 398 6.27 -2.37 1.03
CA LYS A 398 5.80 -3.54 1.78
C LYS A 398 5.23 -3.16 3.14
N SER A 399 5.88 -2.27 3.88
CA SER A 399 5.39 -1.82 5.19
C SER A 399 4.04 -1.10 5.08
N PHE A 400 3.86 -0.23 4.09
CA PHE A 400 2.59 0.45 3.87
C PHE A 400 1.51 -0.49 3.35
N ALA A 401 1.86 -1.46 2.48
CA ALA A 401 0.92 -2.47 2.03
C ALA A 401 0.45 -3.38 3.17
N ASP A 402 1.36 -3.79 4.07
CA ASP A 402 0.98 -4.59 5.24
C ASP A 402 0.17 -3.77 6.26
N MET A 403 0.53 -2.50 6.50
CA MET A 403 -0.34 -1.59 7.26
C MET A 403 -1.72 -1.54 6.62
N LEU A 404 -1.83 -1.25 5.33
CA LEU A 404 -3.10 -1.27 4.61
C LEU A 404 -3.83 -2.61 4.74
N ASN A 405 -3.13 -3.74 4.75
CA ASN A 405 -3.72 -5.07 4.94
C ASN A 405 -4.32 -5.26 6.34
N ARG A 406 -3.62 -4.85 7.40
CA ARG A 406 -4.09 -4.94 8.79
C ARG A 406 -5.14 -3.90 9.15
N VAL A 407 -5.06 -2.78 8.45
CA VAL A 407 -6.08 -1.77 8.36
C VAL A 407 -7.27 -2.45 7.68
N SER A 408 -7.09 -3.27 6.63
CA SER A 408 -8.16 -3.90 5.83
C SER A 408 -8.84 -5.17 6.39
N SER A 409 -8.62 -5.50 7.67
CA SER A 409 -9.71 -6.14 8.45
C SER A 409 -10.73 -5.11 8.96
N GLY A 410 -10.62 -3.84 8.53
CA GLY A 410 -11.44 -2.71 8.98
C GLY A 410 -11.37 -1.37 8.27
N SER A 411 -10.48 -1.21 7.30
CA SER A 411 -10.10 0.10 6.81
C SER A 411 -9.28 -0.15 5.54
N ALA A 412 -9.76 0.05 4.33
CA ALA A 412 -11.01 0.62 3.94
C ALA A 412 -11.99 -0.53 3.58
N ALA A 413 -12.92 -0.83 4.49
CA ALA A 413 -14.25 -0.46 4.05
C ALA A 413 -14.09 1.03 3.76
N SER A 414 -13.80 1.36 2.49
CA SER A 414 -14.07 2.69 2.01
C SER A 414 -15.59 2.70 1.95
N VAL A 415 -16.20 2.71 3.14
CA VAL A 415 -17.45 3.38 3.33
C VAL A 415 -17.06 4.84 3.16
N ILE A 416 -16.82 5.23 1.90
CA ILE A 416 -17.41 6.45 1.44
C ILE A 416 -18.91 6.17 1.60
N SER A 417 -19.42 6.43 2.82
CA SER A 417 -20.84 6.50 3.12
C SER A 417 -21.35 7.73 2.39
N ASN A 418 -21.55 7.59 1.09
CA ASN A 418 -22.29 8.55 0.30
C ASN A 418 -23.52 7.84 -0.25
N SER A 419 -24.38 7.37 0.66
CA SER A 419 -25.78 7.11 0.36
C SER A 419 -26.55 8.43 0.42
N ARG A 420 -26.95 8.92 -0.75
CA ARG A 420 -28.29 9.50 -0.91
C ARG A 420 -28.65 9.57 -2.40
N SER A 421 -29.35 8.55 -2.87
CA SER A 421 -30.68 8.68 -3.48
C SER A 421 -31.15 7.36 -4.12
N GLY A 422 -31.75 6.53 -3.28
CA GLY A 422 -32.70 5.47 -3.63
C GLY A 422 -33.42 5.13 -2.32
N GLU A 423 -34.75 5.21 -2.27
CA GLU A 423 -35.49 4.72 -1.10
C GLU A 423 -35.12 3.24 -0.87
N GLY A 424 -34.85 2.84 0.37
CA GLY A 424 -34.75 1.43 0.78
C GLY A 424 -33.36 0.82 1.01
N ALA A 425 -32.28 1.28 0.36
CA ALA A 425 -30.94 0.66 0.51
C ALA A 425 -29.73 1.59 0.33
N ILE A 426 -28.60 1.18 0.90
CA ILE A 426 -27.24 1.70 0.67
C ILE A 426 -26.44 0.68 -0.14
N TYR A 427 -25.58 1.17 -1.03
CA TYR A 427 -24.71 0.35 -1.86
C TYR A 427 -23.25 0.70 -1.58
N GLN A 428 -22.42 -0.31 -1.41
CA GLN A 428 -21.01 -0.16 -1.03
C GLN A 428 -20.14 -1.09 -1.86
N SER A 429 -18.89 -0.69 -2.09
CA SER A 429 -17.86 -1.56 -2.64
C SER A 429 -16.75 -1.75 -1.64
N VAL A 430 -16.17 -2.93 -1.62
CA VAL A 430 -15.03 -3.32 -0.79
C VAL A 430 -13.95 -3.96 -1.66
N PHE A 431 -12.71 -3.90 -1.22
CA PHE A 431 -11.60 -4.58 -1.86
C PHE A 431 -10.68 -5.24 -0.84
N PHE A 432 -9.97 -6.27 -1.30
CA PHE A 432 -9.04 -7.06 -0.51
C PHE A 432 -7.72 -7.14 -1.27
N PRO A 433 -6.64 -6.48 -0.81
CA PRO A 433 -5.33 -6.58 -1.45
C PRO A 433 -4.77 -8.01 -1.39
N GLU A 434 -4.99 -8.70 -0.26
CA GLU A 434 -4.84 -10.16 -0.12
C GLU A 434 -6.05 -10.71 0.66
N LYS A 435 -6.69 -11.75 0.13
CA LYS A 435 -7.71 -12.54 0.82
C LYS A 435 -7.24 -13.99 0.93
N ARG A 436 -7.34 -14.56 2.12
CA ARG A 436 -6.85 -15.91 2.44
C ARG A 436 -7.98 -16.81 2.92
N ASP A 437 -7.96 -18.07 2.50
CA ASP A 437 -8.87 -19.09 3.03
C ASP A 437 -8.29 -19.87 4.21
N SER A 438 -9.11 -20.73 4.81
CA SER A 438 -8.72 -21.56 5.95
C SER A 438 -7.62 -22.60 5.63
N LEU A 439 -7.36 -22.86 4.35
CA LEU A 439 -6.33 -23.79 3.87
C LEU A 439 -5.02 -23.07 3.54
N GLY A 440 -4.99 -21.74 3.67
CA GLY A 440 -3.84 -20.89 3.38
C GLY A 440 -3.69 -20.48 1.92
N ASN A 441 -4.66 -20.78 1.04
CA ASN A 441 -4.66 -20.26 -0.34
C ASN A 441 -4.95 -18.76 -0.32
N THR A 442 -4.34 -18.02 -1.24
CA THR A 442 -4.51 -16.57 -1.34
C THR A 442 -4.99 -16.14 -2.72
N VAL A 443 -5.81 -15.09 -2.74
CA VAL A 443 -6.17 -14.32 -3.92
C VAL A 443 -5.87 -12.86 -3.63
N ASN A 444 -5.35 -12.14 -4.62
CA ASN A 444 -4.92 -10.76 -4.45
C ASN A 444 -5.81 -9.82 -5.26
N TRP A 445 -5.98 -8.59 -4.76
CA TRP A 445 -6.65 -7.49 -5.47
C TRP A 445 -8.04 -7.87 -6.00
N VAL A 446 -8.87 -8.44 -5.12
CA VAL A 446 -10.25 -8.83 -5.42
C VAL A 446 -11.24 -7.86 -4.78
N GLY A 447 -12.42 -7.67 -5.39
CA GLY A 447 -13.44 -6.76 -4.90
C GLY A 447 -14.82 -7.38 -4.75
N ASN A 448 -15.72 -6.63 -4.09
CA ASN A 448 -17.15 -6.93 -4.07
C ASN A 448 -17.96 -5.62 -4.07
N THR A 449 -19.20 -5.67 -4.57
CA THR A 449 -20.20 -4.61 -4.43
C THR A 449 -21.47 -5.22 -3.84
N HIS A 450 -22.01 -4.61 -2.79
CA HIS A 450 -23.13 -5.16 -2.03
C HIS A 450 -24.14 -4.10 -1.61
N ALA A 451 -25.30 -4.57 -1.14
CA ALA A 451 -26.40 -3.73 -0.66
C ALA A 451 -26.82 -4.08 0.78
N LEU A 452 -27.06 -3.05 1.58
CA LEU A 452 -27.73 -3.13 2.89
C LEU A 452 -29.02 -2.33 2.83
N PHE A 453 -30.03 -2.72 3.59
CA PHE A 453 -31.24 -1.93 3.75
C PHE A 453 -30.96 -0.64 4.53
N VAL A 454 -31.81 0.37 4.35
CA VAL A 454 -31.82 1.58 5.16
C VAL A 454 -33.25 1.84 5.62
N ASP A 455 -33.44 1.96 6.93
CA ASP A 455 -34.74 2.26 7.54
C ASP A 455 -35.08 3.77 7.52
N ASP A 456 -36.29 4.12 7.97
CA ASP A 456 -36.77 5.51 8.06
C ASP A 456 -35.94 6.40 9.02
N TYR A 457 -35.12 5.79 9.88
CA TYR A 457 -34.26 6.47 10.86
C TYR A 457 -32.81 6.60 10.37
N GLY A 458 -32.48 6.01 9.22
CA GLY A 458 -31.13 5.99 8.65
C GLY A 458 -30.24 4.87 9.19
N ASN A 459 -30.78 3.90 9.92
CA ASN A 459 -30.02 2.71 10.33
C ASN A 459 -29.83 1.79 9.14
N MET A 460 -28.64 1.18 9.05
CA MET A 460 -28.34 0.15 8.04
C MET A 460 -28.76 -1.21 8.58
N HIS A 461 -29.45 -2.02 7.77
CA HIS A 461 -29.84 -3.38 8.14
C HIS A 461 -29.29 -4.40 7.14
N GLU A 462 -28.87 -5.56 7.65
CA GLU A 462 -28.68 -6.75 6.82
C GLU A 462 -30.03 -7.40 6.46
N ASP A 463 -30.05 -8.39 5.56
CA ASP A 463 -31.20 -9.23 5.22
C ASP A 463 -31.04 -10.59 5.92
N THR A 464 -31.31 -10.61 7.22
CA THR A 464 -31.05 -11.77 8.09
C THR A 464 -31.89 -12.98 7.64
N VAL A 465 -33.11 -12.74 7.14
CA VAL A 465 -34.04 -13.79 6.71
C VAL A 465 -33.86 -14.19 5.24
N ARG A 466 -33.11 -13.40 4.45
CA ARG A 466 -32.81 -13.61 3.02
C ARG A 466 -34.05 -13.64 2.14
N ASP A 467 -34.98 -12.72 2.38
CA ASP A 467 -36.22 -12.59 1.59
C ASP A 467 -36.31 -11.28 0.80
N ALA A 468 -35.26 -10.44 0.88
CA ALA A 468 -35.16 -9.12 0.29
C ALA A 468 -36.28 -8.15 0.73
N ILE A 469 -36.82 -8.35 1.92
CA ILE A 469 -37.79 -7.46 2.59
C ILE A 469 -37.11 -6.86 3.82
N LEU A 470 -37.15 -5.54 4.00
CA LEU A 470 -36.73 -4.93 5.26
C LEU A 470 -37.77 -5.22 6.35
N ASP A 471 -37.43 -6.15 7.25
CA ASP A 471 -38.17 -6.48 8.46
C ASP A 471 -37.39 -6.02 9.69
N VAL A 472 -37.70 -4.79 10.16
CA VAL A 472 -37.02 -4.17 11.30
C VAL A 472 -37.10 -4.96 12.62
N ASP A 473 -38.00 -5.95 12.72
CA ASP A 473 -38.12 -6.83 13.90
C ASP A 473 -37.22 -8.08 13.80
N ASN A 474 -36.71 -8.43 12.61
CA ASN A 474 -35.92 -9.65 12.39
C ASN A 474 -34.55 -9.40 11.72
N ASP A 475 -34.38 -8.27 11.06
CA ASP A 475 -33.15 -7.88 10.38
C ASP A 475 -32.24 -7.05 11.28
N TYR A 476 -31.03 -7.56 11.52
CA TYR A 476 -30.08 -6.87 12.39
C TYR A 476 -29.61 -5.54 11.82
N ILE A 477 -29.50 -4.55 12.70
CA ILE A 477 -28.80 -3.30 12.40
C ILE A 477 -27.31 -3.59 12.34
N ILE A 478 -26.66 -3.06 11.31
CA ILE A 478 -25.22 -3.12 11.11
C ILE A 478 -24.59 -1.77 11.41
N GLU A 479 -23.62 -1.76 12.31
CA GLU A 479 -22.71 -0.63 12.51
C GLU A 479 -21.29 -1.13 12.27
N PHE A 480 -20.48 -0.38 11.53
CA PHE A 480 -19.08 -0.73 11.33
C PHE A 480 -18.26 -0.14 12.46
N ASP A 481 -17.50 -1.01 13.12
CA ASP A 481 -16.55 -0.60 14.14
C ASP A 481 -15.26 -0.13 13.46
N GLY A 482 -14.95 1.16 13.56
CA GLY A 482 -13.74 1.75 13.02
C GLY A 482 -12.46 1.26 13.72
N ASP A 483 -12.58 0.74 14.94
CA ASP A 483 -11.44 0.34 15.77
C ASP A 483 -11.01 -1.10 15.50
N THR A 484 -11.95 -2.05 15.52
CA THR A 484 -11.63 -3.45 15.19
C THR A 484 -11.62 -3.67 13.69
N GLY A 485 -12.49 -2.96 12.97
CA GLY A 485 -12.77 -3.19 11.57
C GLY A 485 -13.93 -4.12 11.25
N LYS A 486 -14.50 -4.70 12.29
CA LYS A 486 -15.62 -5.64 12.18
C LYS A 486 -16.94 -4.89 12.03
N ALA A 487 -17.96 -5.62 11.64
CA ALA A 487 -19.33 -5.18 11.77
C ALA A 487 -19.90 -5.62 13.13
N ILE A 488 -20.62 -4.73 13.78
CA ILE A 488 -21.39 -5.02 14.99
C ILE A 488 -22.84 -5.19 14.58
N ARG A 489 -23.46 -6.30 15.03
CA ARG A 489 -24.88 -6.55 14.87
C ARG A 489 -25.66 -6.13 16.09
N TYR A 490 -26.77 -5.43 15.85
CA TYR A 490 -27.72 -5.06 16.88
C TYR A 490 -29.13 -5.56 16.55
N ASP A 491 -29.79 -6.10 17.57
CA ASP A 491 -31.24 -6.28 17.57
C ASP A 491 -31.91 -4.92 17.87
N TYR A 492 -33.02 -4.62 17.21
CA TYR A 492 -33.70 -3.33 17.32
C TYR A 492 -35.12 -3.50 17.83
N ASP A 493 -35.44 -2.83 18.93
CA ASP A 493 -36.83 -2.69 19.38
C ASP A 493 -37.42 -1.39 18.79
N PRO A 494 -38.27 -1.46 17.76
CA PRO A 494 -38.84 -0.26 17.14
C PRO A 494 -39.85 0.47 18.04
N MET A 495 -40.42 -0.20 19.05
CA MET A 495 -41.33 0.43 20.02
C MET A 495 -40.57 1.26 21.05
N LEU A 496 -39.43 0.76 21.52
CA LEU A 496 -38.59 1.43 22.52
C LEU A 496 -37.50 2.32 21.89
N LYS A 497 -37.22 2.14 20.60
CA LYS A 497 -36.13 2.78 19.85
C LYS A 497 -34.77 2.53 20.49
N THR A 498 -34.53 1.28 20.89
CA THR A 498 -33.30 0.85 21.57
C THR A 498 -32.62 -0.26 20.79
N LYS A 499 -31.30 -0.15 20.63
CA LYS A 499 -30.43 -1.17 20.05
C LYS A 499 -29.90 -2.07 21.17
N THR A 500 -29.84 -3.38 20.92
CA THR A 500 -29.25 -4.36 21.82
C THR A 500 -28.15 -5.12 21.09
N PHE A 501 -26.93 -5.09 21.63
CA PHE A 501 -25.78 -5.79 21.06
C PHE A 501 -26.04 -7.29 20.91
N VAL A 502 -25.68 -7.84 19.75
CA VAL A 502 -25.79 -9.28 19.44
C VAL A 502 -24.39 -9.90 19.42
N ASP A 503 -23.57 -9.52 18.45
CA ASP A 503 -22.20 -10.00 18.24
C ASP A 503 -21.40 -9.04 17.34
N GLU A 504 -20.08 -9.30 17.25
CA GLU A 504 -19.19 -8.73 16.25
C GLU A 504 -18.91 -9.80 15.17
N CYS A 505 -18.95 -9.43 13.90
CA CYS A 505 -18.72 -10.33 12.78
C CYS A 505 -17.84 -9.68 11.69
N GLU A 506 -17.21 -10.52 10.87
CA GLU A 506 -16.48 -10.02 9.71
C GLU A 506 -17.46 -9.45 8.67
N ILE A 507 -17.00 -8.52 7.83
CA ILE A 507 -17.82 -7.96 6.74
C ILE A 507 -18.35 -9.08 5.82
N THR A 508 -17.58 -10.14 5.65
CA THR A 508 -17.96 -11.32 4.85
C THR A 508 -19.07 -12.15 5.45
N ASP A 509 -19.35 -12.00 6.75
CA ASP A 509 -20.39 -12.74 7.46
C ASP A 509 -21.73 -12.03 7.43
N ILE A 510 -21.79 -10.76 6.99
CA ILE A 510 -23.00 -9.95 6.88
C ILE A 510 -23.91 -10.52 5.80
N ASN A 511 -25.21 -10.64 6.11
CA ASN A 511 -26.20 -11.08 5.13
C ASN A 511 -26.65 -9.90 4.27
N PHE A 512 -25.94 -9.58 3.20
CA PHE A 512 -26.36 -8.49 2.30
C PHE A 512 -27.69 -8.81 1.61
N VAL A 513 -28.47 -7.76 1.28
CA VAL A 513 -29.68 -7.87 0.43
C VAL A 513 -29.33 -8.52 -0.91
N TRP A 514 -28.15 -8.15 -1.42
CA TRP A 514 -27.44 -8.84 -2.48
C TRP A 514 -25.98 -8.42 -2.45
N ASP A 515 -25.13 -9.26 -3.02
CA ASP A 515 -23.73 -8.95 -3.33
C ASP A 515 -23.37 -9.48 -4.72
N ALA A 516 -22.47 -8.78 -5.41
CA ALA A 516 -22.07 -9.10 -6.77
C ALA A 516 -21.27 -10.41 -6.82
N HIS A 517 -20.47 -10.69 -5.79
CA HIS A 517 -19.68 -11.91 -5.68
C HIS A 517 -20.55 -13.17 -5.72
N SER A 518 -21.67 -13.23 -5.00
CA SER A 518 -22.61 -14.36 -5.02
C SER A 518 -23.07 -14.77 -6.42
N TRP A 519 -23.30 -13.81 -7.32
CA TRP A 519 -23.64 -14.10 -8.72
C TRP A 519 -22.39 -14.43 -9.55
N LEU A 520 -21.31 -13.67 -9.36
CA LEU A 520 -20.06 -13.80 -10.09
C LEU A 520 -19.23 -15.01 -9.71
N SER A 521 -19.44 -15.66 -8.57
CA SER A 521 -18.65 -16.80 -8.11
C SER A 521 -19.22 -18.16 -8.53
N ASP A 522 -20.42 -18.20 -9.11
CA ASP A 522 -21.07 -19.44 -9.54
C ASP A 522 -20.14 -20.28 -10.44
N SER A 523 -19.85 -21.50 -9.99
CA SER A 523 -19.00 -22.47 -10.69
C SER A 523 -19.61 -22.98 -12.00
N GLY A 524 -20.93 -22.88 -12.16
CA GLY A 524 -21.68 -23.24 -13.37
C GLY A 524 -21.81 -22.12 -14.41
N MET A 525 -21.28 -20.91 -14.14
CA MET A 525 -21.33 -19.79 -15.07
C MET A 525 -20.51 -20.07 -16.34
N ASP A 526 -21.12 -19.90 -17.52
CA ASP A 526 -20.38 -19.88 -18.79
C ASP A 526 -19.87 -18.47 -19.05
N VAL A 527 -18.65 -18.24 -18.58
CA VAL A 527 -17.94 -16.95 -18.72
C VAL A 527 -17.48 -16.68 -20.15
N THR A 528 -17.30 -17.71 -20.98
CA THR A 528 -16.65 -17.56 -22.30
C THR A 528 -17.60 -17.11 -23.41
N THR A 529 -18.88 -17.50 -23.31
CA THR A 529 -19.88 -17.18 -24.33
C THR A 529 -20.61 -15.89 -23.98
N GLN A 530 -20.82 -15.03 -24.98
CA GLN A 530 -21.62 -13.82 -24.79
C GLN A 530 -23.10 -14.14 -24.49
N ARG A 531 -23.65 -13.48 -23.47
CA ARG A 531 -25.08 -13.50 -23.19
C ARG A 531 -25.83 -12.62 -24.19
N THR A 532 -27.08 -12.96 -24.55
CA THR A 532 -27.97 -11.95 -25.16
C THR A 532 -28.54 -11.06 -24.05
N TYR A 533 -28.57 -9.75 -24.22
CA TYR A 533 -28.89 -8.82 -23.13
C TYR A 533 -30.15 -9.19 -22.32
N ALA A 534 -31.25 -9.53 -23.00
CA ALA A 534 -32.53 -9.86 -22.36
C ALA A 534 -32.60 -11.28 -21.75
N SER A 535 -31.54 -12.08 -21.81
CA SER A 535 -31.49 -13.44 -21.27
C SER A 535 -31.08 -13.46 -19.80
N THR A 536 -31.71 -14.32 -19.00
CA THR A 536 -31.35 -14.61 -17.60
C THR A 536 -30.37 -15.79 -17.46
N ALA A 537 -29.87 -16.33 -18.58
CA ALA A 537 -28.87 -17.39 -18.53
C ALA A 537 -27.62 -16.94 -17.76
N ASN A 538 -27.00 -17.84 -17.00
CA ASN A 538 -25.81 -17.52 -16.20
C ASN A 538 -24.56 -17.39 -17.09
N LYS A 539 -24.47 -16.25 -17.79
CA LYS A 539 -23.45 -15.85 -18.77
C LYS A 539 -23.22 -14.34 -18.65
N ARG A 540 -22.05 -13.85 -19.05
CA ARG A 540 -21.74 -12.41 -18.98
C ARG A 540 -22.05 -11.69 -20.30
N TYR A 541 -22.51 -10.45 -20.20
CA TYR A 541 -22.67 -9.53 -21.34
C TYR A 541 -21.55 -8.49 -21.24
N ILE A 542 -20.44 -8.70 -21.96
CA ILE A 542 -19.27 -7.83 -21.87
C ILE A 542 -18.94 -7.33 -23.27
N PHE A 543 -18.78 -6.03 -23.42
CA PHE A 543 -18.49 -5.41 -24.71
C PHE A 543 -17.35 -4.41 -24.59
N THR A 544 -16.73 -4.12 -25.73
CA THR A 544 -15.67 -3.12 -25.91
C THR A 544 -16.04 -2.23 -27.09
N ASP A 545 -15.40 -1.08 -27.21
CA ASP A 545 -15.48 -0.26 -28.42
C ASP A 545 -14.62 -0.82 -29.56
N TYR A 546 -15.00 -0.44 -30.77
CA TYR A 546 -14.39 -0.86 -32.02
C TYR A 546 -13.02 -0.23 -32.24
N ILE A 547 -12.15 -0.96 -32.96
CA ILE A 547 -10.83 -0.49 -33.38
C ILE A 547 -10.70 -0.73 -34.90
N ASP A 548 -10.44 0.33 -35.66
CA ASP A 548 -10.20 0.25 -37.11
C ASP A 548 -8.70 0.40 -37.38
N THR A 549 -8.01 -0.70 -37.65
CA THR A 549 -6.57 -0.70 -38.00
C THR A 549 -6.30 -0.12 -39.40
N SER A 550 -7.34 0.17 -40.20
CA SER A 550 -7.23 0.68 -41.58
C SER A 550 -7.53 2.17 -41.74
N ALA A 551 -8.00 2.82 -40.67
CA ALA A 551 -8.24 4.26 -40.62
C ALA A 551 -7.26 4.89 -39.63
N ASN A 552 -6.76 6.10 -39.94
CA ASN A 552 -6.22 6.99 -38.91
C ASN A 552 -7.36 7.35 -37.96
N VAL A 553 -7.69 6.47 -37.01
CA VAL A 553 -8.81 6.62 -36.10
C VAL A 553 -8.44 7.72 -35.12
N SER A 554 -8.91 8.92 -35.43
CA SER A 554 -9.11 9.91 -34.39
C SER A 554 -10.03 9.27 -33.35
N MET A 555 -9.55 9.10 -32.11
CA MET A 555 -10.35 8.72 -30.93
C MET A 555 -11.42 9.78 -30.59
N ALA A 556 -11.84 10.62 -31.54
CA ALA A 556 -12.68 11.78 -31.28
C ALA A 556 -14.17 11.50 -31.41
N ASN A 557 -14.64 10.39 -32.00
CA ASN A 557 -16.06 10.02 -32.05
C ASN A 557 -16.23 8.51 -32.36
N VAL A 558 -16.46 7.68 -31.34
CA VAL A 558 -16.94 6.29 -31.51
C VAL A 558 -18.45 6.30 -31.28
N ASP A 559 -19.27 5.87 -32.24
CA ASP A 559 -20.73 5.82 -32.06
C ASP A 559 -21.27 4.40 -31.76
N SER A 560 -22.58 4.30 -31.52
CA SER A 560 -23.28 3.06 -31.19
C SER A 560 -23.19 1.89 -32.20
N THR A 561 -22.67 2.14 -33.40
CA THR A 561 -22.44 1.12 -34.43
C THR A 561 -21.05 0.50 -34.35
N GLN A 562 -20.22 0.99 -33.44
CA GLN A 562 -18.80 0.67 -33.28
C GLN A 562 -18.54 0.03 -31.90
N VAL A 563 -19.26 -1.04 -31.61
CA VAL A 563 -19.05 -1.90 -30.42
C VAL A 563 -18.85 -3.36 -30.84
N MET A 564 -18.04 -4.09 -30.10
CA MET A 564 -17.77 -5.50 -30.31
C MET A 564 -17.99 -6.30 -29.02
N ASP A 565 -18.42 -7.54 -29.16
CA ASP A 565 -18.46 -8.47 -28.03
C ASP A 565 -17.03 -8.75 -27.56
N PHE A 566 -16.79 -8.62 -26.25
CA PHE A 566 -15.47 -8.87 -25.66
C PHE A 566 -15.29 -10.38 -25.41
N THR A 567 -15.27 -11.19 -26.46
CA THR A 567 -15.12 -12.67 -26.42
C THR A 567 -13.84 -13.10 -27.13
N PRO A 568 -13.38 -14.37 -27.03
CA PRO A 568 -12.20 -14.81 -27.76
C PRO A 568 -12.26 -14.59 -29.28
N ASP A 569 -13.46 -14.52 -29.86
CA ASP A 569 -13.69 -14.23 -31.28
C ASP A 569 -13.32 -12.78 -31.65
N PHE A 570 -13.22 -11.87 -30.67
CA PHE A 570 -12.68 -10.51 -30.86
C PHE A 570 -11.28 -10.53 -31.47
N VAL A 571 -10.47 -11.53 -31.09
CA VAL A 571 -9.04 -11.61 -31.43
C VAL A 571 -8.81 -12.14 -32.86
N ASP A 572 -9.58 -13.14 -33.25
CA ASP A 572 -9.48 -13.85 -34.55
C ASP A 572 -10.51 -13.32 -35.55
N ASP A 573 -10.67 -12.00 -35.61
CA ASP A 573 -11.45 -11.35 -36.64
C ASP A 573 -10.59 -11.16 -37.90
N SER A 574 -10.90 -11.95 -38.93
CA SER A 574 -10.28 -11.90 -40.26
C SER A 574 -10.29 -10.52 -40.92
N ALA A 575 -11.06 -9.55 -40.41
CA ALA A 575 -11.08 -8.17 -40.86
C ALA A 575 -10.22 -7.20 -40.04
N HIS A 576 -9.85 -7.52 -38.79
CA HIS A 576 -9.30 -6.54 -37.84
C HIS A 576 -8.00 -6.97 -37.10
N ASN A 577 -7.66 -8.27 -37.03
CA ASN A 577 -6.43 -8.77 -36.37
C ASN A 577 -6.17 -8.15 -34.97
N ASN A 578 -7.13 -8.18 -34.06
CA ASN A 578 -7.09 -7.43 -32.80
C ASN A 578 -6.11 -7.96 -31.73
N TYR A 579 -5.36 -9.04 -32.02
CA TYR A 579 -4.44 -9.64 -31.05
C TYR A 579 -3.30 -8.71 -30.61
N TYR A 580 -2.90 -7.75 -31.45
CA TYR A 580 -1.87 -6.76 -31.13
C TYR A 580 -2.25 -5.90 -29.91
N PHE A 581 -3.55 -5.67 -29.68
CA PHE A 581 -4.01 -4.85 -28.55
C PHE A 581 -3.90 -5.54 -27.21
N LEU A 582 -3.77 -6.87 -27.16
CA LEU A 582 -3.63 -7.62 -25.90
C LEU A 582 -2.19 -8.11 -25.70
N ASN A 583 -1.37 -8.02 -26.76
CA ASN A 583 0.03 -8.39 -26.77
C ASN A 583 0.87 -7.29 -27.44
N PRO A 584 0.97 -6.09 -26.82
CA PRO A 584 1.80 -5.01 -27.34
C PRO A 584 3.27 -5.46 -27.41
N TYR A 585 3.87 -5.36 -28.60
CA TYR A 585 5.33 -5.42 -28.75
C TYR A 585 5.94 -4.24 -27.99
N LEU A 586 6.45 -4.46 -26.78
CA LEU A 586 7.28 -3.47 -26.10
C LEU A 586 8.72 -3.64 -26.59
N THR A 587 9.20 -2.71 -27.41
CA THR A 587 10.60 -2.66 -27.85
C THR A 587 11.24 -1.30 -27.61
N TYR A 588 11.03 -0.70 -26.43
CA TYR A 588 12.00 0.26 -25.88
C TYR A 588 12.17 0.06 -24.38
N ASP A 589 13.42 -0.05 -23.94
CA ASP A 589 13.77 0.17 -22.54
C ASP A 589 13.63 1.67 -22.18
N HIS A 590 13.78 2.01 -20.89
CA HIS A 590 13.77 3.40 -20.40
C HIS A 590 14.80 4.32 -21.11
N ASP A 591 15.74 3.72 -21.83
CA ASP A 591 16.84 4.38 -22.54
C ASP A 591 16.62 4.45 -24.08
N GLY A 592 15.46 4.01 -24.58
CA GLY A 592 15.11 4.11 -26.00
C GLY A 592 15.85 3.15 -26.93
N ASN A 593 16.33 2.01 -26.43
CA ASN A 593 16.97 0.98 -27.27
C ASN A 593 15.95 -0.04 -27.81
N PRO A 594 16.04 -0.42 -29.10
CA PRO A 594 15.18 -1.44 -29.68
C PRO A 594 15.54 -2.84 -29.13
N ALA A 595 14.63 -3.42 -28.35
CA ALA A 595 14.72 -4.81 -27.88
C ALA A 595 13.86 -5.75 -28.75
N THR A 596 14.12 -7.05 -28.67
CA THR A 596 13.33 -8.13 -29.32
C THR A 596 11.98 -8.35 -28.62
N PRO A 597 11.01 -9.07 -29.23
CA PRO A 597 9.70 -9.37 -28.61
C PRO A 597 9.86 -9.97 -27.22
N GLU A 598 9.01 -9.57 -26.26
CA GLU A 598 9.04 -9.99 -24.84
C GLU A 598 9.12 -11.52 -24.68
N VAL A 599 8.58 -12.30 -25.63
CA VAL A 599 8.57 -13.78 -25.55
C VAL A 599 8.85 -14.54 -26.87
N GLY A 600 9.23 -13.88 -27.96
CA GLY A 600 9.56 -14.57 -29.23
C GLY A 600 8.45 -15.47 -29.81
N LEU A 601 7.18 -15.17 -29.53
CA LEU A 601 6.02 -15.96 -29.96
C LEU A 601 5.77 -15.87 -31.46
N THR A 602 5.23 -16.95 -32.04
CA THR A 602 4.63 -16.92 -33.39
C THR A 602 3.28 -16.20 -33.38
N GLU A 603 2.83 -15.70 -34.52
CA GLU A 603 1.49 -15.07 -34.65
C GLU A 603 0.35 -15.92 -34.09
N ALA A 604 0.33 -17.22 -34.42
CA ALA A 604 -0.66 -18.15 -33.88
C ALA A 604 -0.62 -18.26 -32.35
N GLN A 605 0.58 -18.15 -31.75
CA GLN A 605 0.74 -18.15 -30.30
C GLN A 605 0.32 -16.82 -29.67
N MET A 606 0.53 -15.68 -30.34
CA MET A 606 0.04 -14.39 -29.87
C MET A 606 -1.49 -14.32 -29.88
N ILE A 607 -2.13 -14.85 -30.93
CA ILE A 607 -3.60 -14.99 -31.00
C ILE A 607 -4.11 -15.86 -29.84
N THR A 608 -3.46 -16.99 -29.60
CA THR A 608 -3.82 -17.89 -28.49
C THR A 608 -3.68 -17.17 -27.14
N GLU A 609 -2.60 -16.41 -26.95
CA GLU A 609 -2.37 -15.67 -25.71
C GLU A 609 -3.40 -14.56 -25.51
N ALA A 610 -3.72 -13.78 -26.55
CA ALA A 610 -4.76 -12.76 -26.49
C ALA A 610 -6.13 -13.36 -26.18
N GLN A 611 -6.46 -14.53 -26.74
CA GLN A 611 -7.68 -15.28 -26.38
C GLN A 611 -7.67 -15.72 -24.91
N ASN A 612 -6.54 -16.19 -24.38
CA ASN A 612 -6.39 -16.55 -22.97
C ASN A 612 -6.55 -15.33 -22.05
N ILE A 613 -5.99 -14.16 -22.40
CA ILE A 613 -6.17 -12.92 -21.64
C ILE A 613 -7.66 -12.56 -21.57
N ILE A 614 -8.38 -12.59 -22.71
CA ILE A 614 -9.83 -12.33 -22.69
C ILE A 614 -10.57 -13.36 -21.82
N ARG A 615 -10.27 -14.64 -21.97
CA ARG A 615 -10.88 -15.70 -21.13
C ARG A 615 -10.65 -15.45 -19.64
N PHE A 616 -9.43 -15.06 -19.27
CA PHE A 616 -9.07 -14.75 -17.90
C PHE A 616 -9.84 -13.52 -17.36
N VAL A 617 -9.86 -12.41 -18.11
CA VAL A 617 -10.62 -11.20 -17.75
C VAL A 617 -12.12 -11.48 -17.63
N ARG A 618 -12.66 -12.36 -18.48
CA ARG A 618 -14.06 -12.80 -18.38
C ARG A 618 -14.33 -13.70 -17.17
N GLY A 619 -13.30 -14.30 -16.57
CA GLY A 619 -13.40 -15.08 -15.34
C GLY A 619 -13.12 -16.59 -15.49
N GLU A 620 -12.43 -17.03 -16.54
CA GLU A 620 -12.01 -18.43 -16.72
C GLU A 620 -10.69 -18.70 -15.96
N GLU A 621 -10.66 -19.80 -15.20
CA GLU A 621 -9.52 -20.24 -14.38
C GLU A 621 -8.72 -21.37 -15.07
N GLY A 622 -7.53 -21.66 -14.55
CA GLY A 622 -6.71 -22.79 -15.04
C GLY A 622 -6.01 -22.51 -16.38
N LEU A 623 -5.87 -21.24 -16.74
CA LEU A 623 -5.14 -20.80 -17.93
C LEU A 623 -3.64 -20.72 -17.69
N SER A 624 -2.88 -20.72 -18.76
CA SER A 624 -1.42 -20.58 -18.71
C SER A 624 -0.92 -19.78 -19.91
N GLU A 625 0.17 -19.06 -19.68
CA GLU A 625 0.83 -18.26 -20.69
C GLU A 625 1.35 -19.13 -21.84
N THR A 626 1.05 -18.69 -23.05
CA THR A 626 1.47 -19.32 -24.28
C THR A 626 2.98 -19.17 -24.45
N GLY A 627 3.66 -20.28 -24.72
CA GLY A 627 5.12 -20.30 -24.93
C GLY A 627 5.90 -20.67 -23.68
N THR A 628 5.62 -20.04 -22.53
CA THR A 628 6.29 -20.34 -21.25
C THR A 628 5.61 -21.48 -20.48
N GLY A 629 4.28 -21.61 -20.60
CA GLY A 629 3.47 -22.52 -19.80
C GLY A 629 3.30 -22.09 -18.34
N ARG A 630 3.66 -20.85 -18.00
CA ARG A 630 3.48 -20.28 -16.65
C ARG A 630 1.98 -20.17 -16.36
N PRO A 631 1.47 -20.69 -15.23
CA PRO A 631 0.06 -20.54 -14.89
C PRO A 631 -0.28 -19.08 -14.62
N TYR A 632 -1.51 -18.69 -14.97
CA TYR A 632 -2.07 -17.41 -14.54
C TYR A 632 -2.39 -17.44 -13.03
N PRO A 633 -2.57 -16.27 -12.37
CA PRO A 633 -2.98 -16.21 -10.97
C PRO A 633 -4.27 -16.99 -10.74
N ASN A 634 -4.31 -17.76 -9.65
CA ASN A 634 -5.53 -18.44 -9.21
C ASN A 634 -6.43 -17.44 -8.47
N ARG A 635 -7.71 -17.39 -8.81
CA ARG A 635 -8.72 -16.56 -8.11
C ARG A 635 -9.72 -17.38 -7.31
N THR A 636 -9.37 -18.62 -7.00
CA THR A 636 -10.24 -19.55 -6.26
C THR A 636 -9.81 -19.67 -4.81
N LEU A 637 -10.76 -19.50 -3.89
CA LEU A 637 -10.61 -19.78 -2.46
C LEU A 637 -11.60 -20.85 -2.00
N ASP A 638 -11.22 -21.63 -0.99
CA ASP A 638 -12.13 -22.54 -0.29
C ASP A 638 -12.87 -21.80 0.83
N ILE A 639 -14.14 -21.47 0.57
CA ILE A 639 -15.04 -20.86 1.56
C ILE A 639 -15.94 -21.95 2.13
N ASN A 640 -15.67 -22.36 3.37
CA ASN A 640 -16.46 -23.34 4.12
C ASN A 640 -16.64 -24.71 3.41
N GLY A 641 -15.61 -25.19 2.71
CA GLY A 641 -15.60 -26.45 1.98
C GLY A 641 -16.16 -26.34 0.56
N THR A 642 -16.29 -25.13 0.03
CA THR A 642 -16.78 -24.83 -1.33
C THR A 642 -15.80 -23.91 -2.04
N ASP A 643 -15.34 -24.32 -3.21
CA ASP A 643 -14.51 -23.49 -4.08
C ASP A 643 -15.34 -22.32 -4.63
N GLU A 644 -14.93 -21.09 -4.31
CA GLU A 644 -15.51 -19.85 -4.83
C GLU A 644 -14.49 -19.08 -5.66
N ILE A 645 -14.89 -18.63 -6.85
CA ILE A 645 -14.02 -17.90 -7.78
C ILE A 645 -14.30 -16.39 -7.67
N PHE A 646 -13.29 -15.63 -7.28
CA PHE A 646 -13.34 -14.17 -7.14
C PHE A 646 -13.10 -13.50 -8.49
N ARG A 647 -14.18 -13.27 -9.26
CA ARG A 647 -14.09 -12.73 -10.63
C ARG A 647 -14.08 -11.20 -10.73
N LEU A 648 -14.53 -10.51 -9.70
CA LEU A 648 -14.56 -9.05 -9.65
C LEU A 648 -13.21 -8.51 -9.15
N GLY A 649 -12.59 -7.64 -9.93
CA GLY A 649 -11.37 -6.93 -9.51
C GLY A 649 -11.62 -5.99 -8.34
N ASP A 650 -10.56 -5.55 -7.68
CA ASP A 650 -10.64 -4.56 -6.61
C ASP A 650 -11.27 -3.24 -7.08
N ILE A 651 -12.02 -2.61 -6.17
CA ILE A 651 -12.68 -1.31 -6.38
C ILE A 651 -12.12 -0.35 -5.32
N ILE A 652 -11.03 0.34 -5.67
CA ILE A 652 -10.32 1.21 -4.71
C ILE A 652 -10.97 2.60 -4.64
N TYR A 653 -11.20 3.25 -5.78
CA TYR A 653 -11.68 4.64 -5.82
C TYR A 653 -13.02 4.81 -6.54
N SER A 654 -13.39 3.89 -7.43
CA SER A 654 -14.63 3.99 -8.19
C SER A 654 -15.85 3.75 -7.31
N THR A 655 -16.29 4.78 -6.57
CA THR A 655 -17.46 4.66 -5.71
C THR A 655 -18.69 4.24 -6.53
N PRO A 656 -19.46 3.22 -6.09
CA PRO A 656 -20.70 2.84 -6.73
C PRO A 656 -21.63 4.04 -6.93
N THR A 657 -22.14 4.19 -8.15
CA THR A 657 -23.08 5.26 -8.49
C THR A 657 -24.40 4.64 -8.92
N VAL A 658 -25.48 5.04 -8.26
CA VAL A 658 -26.80 4.42 -8.38
C VAL A 658 -27.67 5.23 -9.33
N VAL A 659 -28.42 4.53 -10.17
CA VAL A 659 -29.41 5.12 -11.06
C VAL A 659 -30.77 4.51 -10.76
N SER A 660 -31.63 5.33 -10.15
CA SER A 660 -33.04 5.04 -9.84
C SER A 660 -33.90 6.14 -10.49
N GLN A 661 -35.04 6.56 -9.94
CA GLN A 661 -35.84 7.64 -10.54
C GLN A 661 -35.01 8.90 -10.94
N PRO A 662 -35.35 9.58 -12.05
CA PRO A 662 -34.69 10.84 -12.43
C PRO A 662 -34.76 11.89 -11.31
N SER A 663 -33.62 12.43 -10.91
CA SER A 663 -33.43 13.25 -9.69
C SER A 663 -33.07 14.72 -9.95
N GLU A 664 -32.81 15.11 -11.21
CA GLU A 664 -32.32 16.46 -11.55
C GLU A 664 -33.42 17.55 -11.48
N ASP A 665 -34.69 17.15 -11.43
CA ASP A 665 -35.84 18.05 -11.20
C ASP A 665 -35.89 19.30 -12.11
N TYR A 666 -35.39 19.20 -13.35
CA TYR A 666 -35.29 20.35 -14.27
C TYR A 666 -36.65 21.01 -14.57
N ASP A 667 -37.75 20.27 -14.47
CA ASP A 667 -39.11 20.80 -14.63
C ASP A 667 -39.58 21.65 -13.44
N LEU A 668 -38.96 21.48 -12.26
CA LEU A 668 -39.22 22.27 -11.05
C LEU A 668 -38.21 23.41 -10.90
N LEU A 669 -36.91 23.12 -11.04
CA LEU A 669 -35.83 24.07 -10.82
C LEU A 669 -35.75 25.11 -11.94
N TYR A 670 -35.73 24.65 -13.20
CA TYR A 670 -35.61 25.52 -14.39
C TYR A 670 -36.91 25.64 -15.18
N ARG A 671 -38.02 25.11 -14.67
CA ARG A 671 -39.34 25.13 -15.33
C ARG A 671 -39.34 24.51 -16.73
N ASP A 672 -38.39 23.61 -17.02
CA ASP A 672 -38.30 22.91 -18.29
C ASP A 672 -39.38 21.81 -18.37
N ASP A 673 -40.59 22.20 -18.80
CA ASP A 673 -41.74 21.30 -18.90
C ASP A 673 -41.47 20.04 -19.76
N SER A 674 -40.47 20.08 -20.65
CA SER A 674 -40.09 18.93 -21.48
C SER A 674 -39.50 17.78 -20.65
N TYR A 675 -38.84 18.08 -19.52
CA TYR A 675 -38.27 17.07 -18.62
C TYR A 675 -39.34 16.27 -17.86
N ARG A 676 -40.54 16.85 -17.65
CA ARG A 676 -41.63 16.17 -16.94
C ARG A 676 -42.06 14.87 -17.61
N ALA A 677 -42.02 14.81 -18.94
CA ALA A 677 -42.34 13.61 -19.70
C ALA A 677 -41.31 12.48 -19.43
N PHE A 678 -40.04 12.84 -19.38
CA PHE A 678 -38.92 11.95 -19.05
C PHE A 678 -39.02 11.41 -17.63
N ARG A 679 -39.13 12.31 -16.64
CA ARG A 679 -39.28 11.94 -15.23
C ARG A 679 -40.47 11.01 -15.00
N LYS A 680 -41.60 11.27 -15.65
CA LYS A 680 -42.78 10.42 -15.53
C LYS A 680 -42.59 9.02 -16.14
N LYS A 681 -41.88 8.90 -17.27
CA LYS A 681 -41.62 7.60 -17.90
C LYS A 681 -40.70 6.73 -17.04
N TYR A 682 -39.66 7.32 -16.47
CA TYR A 682 -38.63 6.60 -15.71
C TYR A 682 -38.80 6.66 -14.18
N LEU A 683 -39.97 7.07 -13.69
CA LEU A 683 -40.27 7.17 -12.26
C LEU A 683 -40.01 5.85 -11.52
N ASN A 684 -40.38 4.73 -12.13
CA ASN A 684 -40.22 3.38 -11.56
C ASN A 684 -39.19 2.55 -12.34
N ARG A 685 -38.14 3.19 -12.89
CA ARG A 685 -37.10 2.44 -13.61
C ARG A 685 -36.31 1.54 -12.65
N ARG A 686 -35.82 0.42 -13.16
CA ARG A 686 -34.94 -0.49 -12.42
C ARG A 686 -33.77 0.28 -11.82
N ILE A 687 -33.44 -0.06 -10.58
CA ILE A 687 -32.28 0.47 -9.90
C ILE A 687 -31.05 -0.26 -10.44
N VAL A 688 -30.07 0.48 -10.96
CA VAL A 688 -28.81 -0.08 -11.44
C VAL A 688 -27.65 0.60 -10.73
N VAL A 689 -26.68 -0.20 -10.30
CA VAL A 689 -25.48 0.25 -9.59
C VAL A 689 -24.28 0.12 -10.51
N TYR A 690 -23.59 1.24 -10.77
CA TYR A 690 -22.43 1.30 -11.67
C TYR A 690 -21.14 1.51 -10.89
N THR A 691 -20.11 0.72 -11.18
CA THR A 691 -18.79 0.84 -10.56
C THR A 691 -17.70 0.43 -11.53
N GLY A 692 -16.58 1.15 -11.56
CA GLY A 692 -15.35 0.72 -12.20
C GLY A 692 -14.60 -0.28 -11.31
N ALA A 693 -13.90 -1.23 -11.90
CA ALA A 693 -13.05 -2.17 -11.21
C ALA A 693 -11.68 -2.32 -11.90
N ASN A 694 -10.69 -2.71 -11.12
CA ASN A 694 -9.32 -2.94 -11.58
C ASN A 694 -9.11 -4.33 -12.21
N ASP A 695 -10.19 -4.96 -12.67
CA ASP A 695 -10.16 -6.05 -13.67
C ASP A 695 -10.27 -5.52 -15.11
N GLY A 696 -10.36 -4.20 -15.27
CA GLY A 696 -10.41 -3.52 -16.57
C GLY A 696 -11.78 -3.03 -16.99
N MET A 697 -12.82 -3.24 -16.18
CA MET A 697 -14.21 -3.05 -16.57
C MET A 697 -14.95 -1.98 -15.78
N LEU A 698 -15.90 -1.32 -16.44
CA LEU A 698 -17.06 -0.72 -15.79
C LEU A 698 -18.16 -1.78 -15.68
N HIS A 699 -18.65 -2.05 -14.48
CA HIS A 699 -19.73 -3.01 -14.21
C HIS A 699 -21.05 -2.29 -13.95
N ALA A 700 -22.15 -2.96 -14.33
CA ALA A 700 -23.52 -2.56 -14.01
C ALA A 700 -24.24 -3.71 -13.29
N PHE A 701 -24.60 -3.52 -12.02
CA PHE A 701 -25.28 -4.52 -11.19
C PHE A 701 -26.76 -4.21 -11.02
N ASN A 702 -27.59 -5.24 -11.05
CA ASN A 702 -29.04 -5.14 -10.84
C ASN A 702 -29.36 -4.88 -9.37
N GLY A 703 -29.81 -3.67 -9.04
CA GLY A 703 -30.34 -3.33 -7.72
C GLY A 703 -31.82 -3.70 -7.52
N GLY A 704 -32.53 -4.11 -8.59
CA GLY A 704 -33.95 -4.49 -8.54
C GLY A 704 -34.92 -3.30 -8.62
N PHE A 705 -36.13 -3.51 -8.11
CA PHE A 705 -37.20 -2.52 -7.99
C PHE A 705 -37.64 -2.44 -6.53
N TYR A 706 -37.47 -1.29 -5.89
CA TYR A 706 -37.91 -1.10 -4.52
C TYR A 706 -39.41 -0.79 -4.46
N ASP A 707 -40.18 -1.60 -3.72
CA ASP A 707 -41.57 -1.32 -3.37
C ASP A 707 -41.64 -0.76 -1.95
N ALA A 708 -41.79 0.56 -1.85
CA ALA A 708 -41.93 1.26 -0.58
C ALA A 708 -43.17 0.84 0.25
N GLY A 709 -44.18 0.19 -0.35
CA GLY A 709 -45.34 -0.31 0.38
C GLY A 709 -45.09 -1.63 1.11
N THR A 710 -44.15 -2.43 0.60
CA THR A 710 -43.79 -3.74 1.17
C THR A 710 -42.36 -3.78 1.69
N HIS A 711 -41.60 -2.69 1.53
CA HIS A 711 -40.17 -2.55 1.81
C HIS A 711 -39.31 -3.64 1.15
N LYS A 712 -39.71 -4.08 -0.04
CA LYS A 712 -39.10 -5.22 -0.73
C LYS A 712 -38.36 -4.80 -2.00
N PHE A 713 -37.22 -5.43 -2.28
CA PHE A 713 -36.63 -5.43 -3.61
C PHE A 713 -37.17 -6.56 -4.47
N GLU A 714 -37.90 -6.20 -5.53
CA GLU A 714 -38.39 -7.14 -6.54
C GLU A 714 -37.42 -7.23 -7.73
N LYS A 715 -37.31 -8.41 -8.33
CA LYS A 715 -36.47 -8.65 -9.52
C LYS A 715 -37.06 -8.07 -10.80
N GLN A 716 -38.38 -7.88 -10.83
CA GLN A 716 -39.19 -7.45 -11.96
C GLN A 716 -40.45 -6.71 -11.46
N LEU A 717 -40.92 -5.70 -12.18
CA LEU A 717 -42.14 -4.96 -11.83
C LEU A 717 -43.33 -5.27 -12.76
N ASN A 718 -43.13 -5.17 -14.08
CA ASN A 718 -44.17 -5.28 -15.10
C ASN A 718 -43.65 -5.67 -16.49
N GLY A 719 -43.12 -6.88 -16.63
CA GLY A 719 -42.76 -7.47 -17.93
C GLY A 719 -41.31 -7.23 -18.37
N GLU A 720 -40.50 -6.58 -17.54
CA GLU A 720 -39.03 -6.47 -17.68
C GLU A 720 -38.34 -7.83 -17.59
N THR A 721 -37.06 -7.94 -17.92
CA THR A 721 -36.35 -9.21 -17.69
C THR A 721 -36.16 -9.44 -16.18
N GLU A 722 -36.44 -10.65 -15.70
CA GLU A 722 -36.30 -11.02 -14.28
C GLU A 722 -34.83 -11.37 -13.95
N PHE A 723 -33.98 -10.35 -13.87
CA PHE A 723 -32.60 -10.51 -13.44
C PHE A 723 -32.53 -10.72 -11.92
N GLU A 724 -31.62 -11.59 -11.47
CA GLU A 724 -31.31 -11.77 -10.04
C GLU A 724 -30.78 -10.46 -9.43
N LEU A 725 -31.07 -10.20 -8.15
CA LEU A 725 -30.49 -9.06 -7.44
C LEU A 725 -28.97 -9.26 -7.33
N GLY A 726 -28.20 -8.19 -7.51
CA GLY A 726 -26.73 -8.22 -7.57
C GLY A 726 -26.14 -8.81 -8.87
N ALA A 727 -26.96 -9.33 -9.79
CA ALA A 727 -26.46 -9.86 -11.05
C ALA A 727 -25.83 -8.78 -11.93
N GLU A 728 -24.73 -9.12 -12.61
CA GLU A 728 -24.11 -8.26 -13.62
C GLU A 728 -25.00 -8.19 -14.88
N LEU A 729 -25.62 -7.01 -15.07
CA LEU A 729 -26.43 -6.72 -16.25
C LEU A 729 -25.55 -6.61 -17.49
N TRP A 730 -24.40 -5.96 -17.35
CA TRP A 730 -23.39 -5.81 -18.39
C TRP A 730 -22.07 -5.28 -17.79
N ALA A 731 -20.98 -5.45 -18.54
CA ALA A 731 -19.71 -4.78 -18.28
C ALA A 731 -19.12 -4.19 -19.58
N TYR A 732 -18.36 -3.10 -19.44
CA TYR A 732 -17.70 -2.40 -20.54
C TYR A 732 -16.19 -2.32 -20.31
N VAL A 733 -15.41 -2.78 -21.29
CA VAL A 733 -13.94 -2.65 -21.31
C VAL A 733 -13.58 -1.53 -22.30
N PRO A 734 -12.94 -0.44 -21.87
CA PRO A 734 -12.47 0.58 -22.81
C PRO A 734 -11.30 0.06 -23.66
N ASN A 735 -11.31 0.31 -24.98
CA ASN A 735 -10.24 -0.12 -25.89
C ASN A 735 -8.86 0.42 -25.49
N ALA A 736 -8.84 1.63 -24.93
CA ALA A 736 -7.68 2.33 -24.38
C ALA A 736 -6.90 1.49 -23.35
N LEU A 737 -7.57 0.50 -22.77
CA LEU A 737 -7.09 -0.32 -21.69
C LEU A 737 -6.64 -1.71 -22.13
N LEU A 738 -7.02 -2.16 -23.34
CA LEU A 738 -6.71 -3.51 -23.82
C LEU A 738 -5.22 -3.89 -23.69
N PRO A 739 -4.25 -3.00 -24.04
CA PRO A 739 -2.83 -3.35 -23.94
C PRO A 739 -2.34 -3.53 -22.50
N HIS A 740 -3.08 -3.00 -21.53
CA HIS A 740 -2.76 -3.08 -20.11
C HIS A 740 -3.28 -4.38 -19.48
N LEU A 741 -4.29 -5.02 -20.07
CA LEU A 741 -4.91 -6.24 -19.51
C LEU A 741 -3.93 -7.41 -19.40
N LYS A 742 -2.82 -7.38 -20.16
CA LYS A 742 -1.75 -8.37 -20.06
C LYS A 742 -1.10 -8.45 -18.67
N TRP A 743 -1.21 -7.40 -17.85
CA TRP A 743 -0.63 -7.42 -16.50
C TRP A 743 -1.49 -8.13 -15.47
N LEU A 744 -2.79 -8.36 -15.75
CA LEU A 744 -3.67 -9.13 -14.87
C LEU A 744 -3.22 -10.60 -14.72
N LYS A 745 -2.44 -11.12 -15.67
CA LYS A 745 -1.88 -12.48 -15.62
C LYS A 745 -0.51 -12.58 -14.92
N GLU A 746 0.04 -11.48 -14.43
CA GLU A 746 1.34 -11.52 -13.74
C GLU A 746 1.20 -12.08 -12.32
N LEU A 747 2.05 -13.05 -11.96
CA LEU A 747 2.20 -13.53 -10.58
C LEU A 747 3.13 -12.57 -9.83
N SER A 748 2.64 -11.39 -9.53
CA SER A 748 3.28 -10.47 -8.60
C SER A 748 2.34 -10.37 -7.40
N GLY A 749 2.87 -10.53 -6.18
CA GLY A 749 2.06 -10.63 -4.97
C GLY A 749 1.22 -9.37 -4.70
N PHE A 750 0.61 -9.27 -3.52
CA PHE A 750 -0.15 -8.07 -3.12
C PHE A 750 0.70 -6.78 -3.08
N ASN A 751 2.01 -6.86 -3.23
CA ASN A 751 2.93 -5.71 -3.25
C ASN A 751 3.01 -4.97 -4.60
N THR A 752 2.27 -5.42 -5.61
CA THR A 752 2.21 -4.80 -6.93
C THR A 752 0.76 -4.69 -7.38
N HIS A 753 0.36 -3.53 -7.90
CA HIS A 753 -1.00 -3.28 -8.37
C HIS A 753 -0.99 -2.42 -9.63
N VAL A 754 -1.97 -2.63 -10.50
CA VAL A 754 -2.17 -1.84 -11.72
C VAL A 754 -3.58 -1.28 -11.70
N TYR A 755 -3.70 0.04 -11.81
CA TYR A 755 -4.98 0.70 -11.95
C TYR A 755 -5.53 0.53 -13.37
N TYR A 756 -6.84 0.35 -13.46
CA TYR A 756 -7.55 0.22 -14.72
C TYR A 756 -8.74 1.18 -14.82
N VAL A 757 -9.99 0.71 -14.63
CA VAL A 757 -11.18 1.58 -14.63
C VAL A 757 -11.49 1.95 -13.19
N ASP A 758 -10.91 3.04 -12.69
CA ASP A 758 -10.98 3.39 -11.26
C ASP A 758 -11.65 4.76 -10.99
N LEU A 759 -12.06 5.53 -12.01
CA LEU A 759 -12.78 6.77 -11.77
C LEU A 759 -14.23 6.47 -11.35
N LYS A 760 -14.72 7.16 -10.31
CA LYS A 760 -16.15 7.16 -9.94
C LYS A 760 -16.99 7.56 -11.18
N PRO A 761 -18.05 6.82 -11.54
CA PRO A 761 -18.92 7.23 -12.64
C PRO A 761 -19.60 8.58 -12.37
N ARG A 762 -19.69 9.44 -13.38
CA ARG A 762 -20.50 10.65 -13.34
C ARG A 762 -21.79 10.41 -14.10
N ILE A 763 -22.93 10.57 -13.43
CA ILE A 763 -24.25 10.37 -14.03
C ILE A 763 -25.03 11.68 -14.01
N PHE A 764 -25.73 11.96 -15.10
CA PHE A 764 -26.57 13.15 -15.23
C PHE A 764 -27.63 12.95 -16.31
N ASP A 765 -28.76 13.63 -16.18
CA ASP A 765 -29.76 13.70 -17.23
C ASP A 765 -29.45 14.85 -18.20
N ALA A 766 -29.59 14.59 -19.50
CA ALA A 766 -29.31 15.56 -20.54
C ALA A 766 -30.27 15.44 -21.73
N ARG A 767 -30.57 16.59 -22.34
CA ARG A 767 -31.39 16.69 -23.55
C ARG A 767 -30.51 16.72 -24.80
N ILE A 768 -29.91 15.58 -25.12
CA ILE A 768 -28.95 15.41 -26.23
C ILE A 768 -29.41 14.43 -27.30
N PHE A 769 -30.53 13.74 -27.07
CA PHE A 769 -30.99 12.65 -27.93
C PHE A 769 -32.07 13.13 -28.91
N SER A 770 -32.24 12.36 -29.98
CA SER A 770 -33.43 12.49 -30.81
C SER A 770 -34.64 11.95 -30.04
N ALA A 771 -35.78 12.64 -30.12
CA ALA A 771 -36.97 12.19 -29.41
C ALA A 771 -37.47 10.85 -29.96
N ASP A 772 -37.52 9.84 -29.09
CA ASP A 772 -38.00 8.50 -29.41
C ASP A 772 -38.75 7.89 -28.20
N ALA A 773 -38.98 6.58 -28.24
CA ALA A 773 -39.69 5.90 -27.16
C ALA A 773 -38.93 5.96 -25.84
N ASP A 774 -37.60 5.80 -25.86
CA ASP A 774 -36.71 5.79 -24.69
C ASP A 774 -36.24 7.19 -24.29
N HIS A 775 -36.21 8.12 -25.25
CA HIS A 775 -35.78 9.50 -25.04
C HIS A 775 -36.96 10.48 -25.24
N PRO A 776 -37.98 10.49 -24.37
CA PRO A 776 -39.11 11.41 -24.52
C PRO A 776 -38.62 12.87 -24.51
N GLU A 777 -39.05 13.64 -25.51
CA GLU A 777 -38.62 15.04 -25.75
C GLU A 777 -37.09 15.21 -25.95
N GLY A 778 -36.36 14.12 -26.17
CA GLY A 778 -34.90 14.09 -26.38
C GLY A 778 -34.07 13.99 -25.09
N TRP A 779 -34.70 13.76 -23.93
CA TRP A 779 -34.03 13.56 -22.65
C TRP A 779 -33.57 12.12 -22.46
N GLY A 780 -32.40 11.94 -21.85
CA GLY A 780 -31.87 10.64 -21.43
C GLY A 780 -30.88 10.79 -20.28
N THR A 781 -30.45 9.66 -19.73
CA THR A 781 -29.45 9.58 -18.65
C THR A 781 -28.12 9.11 -19.21
N VAL A 782 -27.07 9.91 -18.98
CA VAL A 782 -25.72 9.67 -19.49
C VAL A 782 -24.79 9.32 -18.34
N LEU A 783 -23.93 8.33 -18.55
CA LEU A 783 -22.83 7.97 -17.67
C LEU A 783 -21.50 8.37 -18.33
N ILE A 784 -20.64 9.07 -17.60
CA ILE A 784 -19.23 9.27 -17.96
C ILE A 784 -18.35 8.45 -17.03
N GLY A 785 -17.52 7.59 -17.61
CA GLY A 785 -16.49 6.83 -16.90
C GLY A 785 -15.09 7.31 -17.28
N GLY A 786 -14.11 6.89 -16.49
CA GLY A 786 -12.69 7.19 -16.70
C GLY A 786 -11.80 6.19 -15.97
N MET A 787 -10.51 6.25 -16.25
CA MET A 787 -9.53 5.30 -15.75
C MET A 787 -8.81 5.79 -14.50
N ARG A 788 -8.93 7.09 -14.17
CA ARG A 788 -8.18 7.71 -13.07
C ARG A 788 -6.69 7.49 -13.28
N LEU A 789 -6.04 6.64 -12.49
CA LEU A 789 -4.63 6.29 -12.59
C LEU A 789 -4.36 5.17 -13.62
N GLY A 790 -5.39 4.57 -14.20
CA GLY A 790 -5.23 3.58 -15.27
C GLY A 790 -4.98 4.18 -16.66
N GLY A 791 -4.51 3.32 -17.57
CA GLY A 791 -4.28 3.67 -18.97
C GLY A 791 -3.04 4.55 -19.18
N LYS A 792 -1.89 4.18 -18.61
CA LYS A 792 -0.63 4.88 -18.93
C LYS A 792 -0.33 4.77 -20.43
N GLN A 793 0.40 5.73 -20.99
CA GLN A 793 0.75 5.68 -22.41
C GLN A 793 1.46 4.36 -22.76
N ILE A 794 0.97 3.65 -23.78
CA ILE A 794 1.58 2.44 -24.33
C ILE A 794 1.45 2.42 -25.85
N GLY A 795 2.56 2.11 -26.53
CA GLY A 795 2.58 1.92 -27.98
C GLY A 795 2.25 0.48 -28.36
N VAL A 796 1.56 0.30 -29.47
CA VAL A 796 1.25 -0.99 -30.09
C VAL A 796 1.72 -0.95 -31.54
N ASP A 797 2.71 -1.79 -31.86
CA ASP A 797 3.16 -2.02 -33.24
C ASP A 797 2.11 -2.86 -33.97
N THR A 798 1.43 -2.23 -34.94
CA THR A 798 0.38 -2.88 -35.73
C THR A 798 0.82 -3.35 -37.11
N THR A 799 2.07 -3.08 -37.51
CA THR A 799 2.60 -3.40 -38.85
C THR A 799 3.76 -4.38 -38.86
N THR A 800 4.26 -4.80 -37.69
CA THR A 800 5.35 -5.77 -37.49
C THR A 800 6.67 -5.39 -38.16
N ASP A 801 6.91 -4.09 -38.34
CA ASP A 801 8.12 -3.59 -39.00
C ASP A 801 9.32 -3.42 -38.04
N GLY A 802 9.06 -3.50 -36.73
CA GLY A 802 10.07 -3.42 -35.67
C GLY A 802 10.61 -2.01 -35.40
N ASN A 803 9.94 -0.96 -35.91
CA ASN A 803 10.30 0.44 -35.66
C ASN A 803 9.24 1.08 -34.75
N GLY A 804 9.51 1.22 -33.45
CA GLY A 804 8.56 1.93 -32.57
C GLY A 804 8.68 3.47 -32.62
N ASP A 805 9.06 4.03 -33.77
CA ASP A 805 8.91 5.46 -34.05
C ASP A 805 7.77 5.57 -35.06
N PRO A 806 6.73 6.42 -34.85
CA PRO A 806 5.84 6.78 -35.94
C PRO A 806 6.73 7.29 -37.08
N ALA A 807 6.86 6.49 -38.14
CA ALA A 807 7.62 6.90 -39.30
C ALA A 807 7.18 8.32 -39.70
N PRO A 808 8.07 9.18 -40.23
CA PRO A 808 7.74 10.57 -40.54
C PRO A 808 6.62 10.77 -41.58
N ASP A 809 6.01 9.68 -42.06
CA ASP A 809 4.79 9.63 -42.88
C ASP A 809 3.50 9.30 -42.08
N GLY A 810 3.58 8.90 -40.81
CA GLY A 810 2.49 8.87 -39.84
C GLY A 810 1.45 7.77 -40.03
N THR A 811 1.82 6.54 -40.39
CA THR A 811 0.83 5.50 -40.72
C THR A 811 0.87 4.16 -39.97
N ASP A 812 1.81 3.84 -39.08
CA ASP A 812 2.07 2.41 -38.82
C ASP A 812 1.92 1.91 -37.34
N ASP A 813 1.92 2.78 -36.31
CA ASP A 813 1.81 2.38 -34.88
C ASP A 813 0.72 3.14 -34.10
N LEU A 814 0.01 2.45 -33.19
CA LEU A 814 -1.06 3.02 -32.36
C LEU A 814 -0.57 3.33 -30.94
N ILE A 815 -0.92 4.51 -30.43
CA ILE A 815 -0.61 4.94 -29.05
C ILE A 815 -1.90 4.96 -28.23
N PHE A 816 -1.97 4.11 -27.21
CA PHE A 816 -3.07 4.06 -26.25
C PHE A 816 -2.73 4.87 -25.01
N ARG A 817 -3.74 5.52 -24.43
CA ARG A 817 -3.65 6.43 -23.30
C ARG A 817 -4.95 6.39 -22.49
N SER A 818 -4.91 6.94 -21.29
CA SER A 818 -6.08 7.14 -20.43
C SER A 818 -7.17 7.89 -21.20
N CYS A 819 -8.42 7.49 -21.01
CA CYS A 819 -9.55 8.09 -21.72
C CYS A 819 -10.76 8.32 -20.81
N PHE A 820 -11.61 9.24 -21.23
CA PHE A 820 -12.98 9.35 -20.74
C PHE A 820 -13.92 8.70 -21.74
N PHE A 821 -14.97 8.04 -21.28
CA PHE A 821 -15.97 7.44 -22.16
C PHE A 821 -17.39 7.73 -21.66
N ALA A 822 -18.34 7.79 -22.58
CA ALA A 822 -19.73 8.13 -22.30
C ALA A 822 -20.68 7.04 -22.80
N LEU A 823 -21.62 6.64 -21.94
CA LEU A 823 -22.67 5.67 -22.26
C LEU A 823 -24.05 6.28 -22.03
N ASP A 824 -24.97 5.97 -22.93
CA ASP A 824 -26.41 6.13 -22.74
C ASP A 824 -26.94 4.92 -21.99
N ILE A 825 -27.39 5.20 -20.76
CA ILE A 825 -27.90 4.22 -19.79
C ILE A 825 -29.37 4.51 -19.44
N THR A 826 -30.07 5.21 -20.33
CA THR A 826 -31.41 5.73 -20.09
C THR A 826 -32.41 4.61 -19.77
N ASN A 827 -32.36 3.52 -20.55
CA ASN A 827 -33.26 2.38 -20.44
C ASN A 827 -32.47 1.12 -20.02
N PRO A 828 -32.58 0.65 -18.77
CA PRO A 828 -31.86 -0.53 -18.30
C PRO A 828 -32.41 -1.86 -18.88
N GLU A 829 -33.52 -1.83 -19.62
CA GLU A 829 -34.13 -3.02 -20.21
C GLU A 829 -33.63 -3.32 -21.64
N VAL A 830 -32.72 -2.48 -22.16
CA VAL A 830 -32.01 -2.70 -23.42
C VAL A 830 -30.50 -2.54 -23.19
N ALA A 831 -29.69 -3.11 -24.10
CA ALA A 831 -28.24 -3.00 -23.99
C ALA A 831 -27.80 -1.52 -23.98
N PRO A 832 -26.82 -1.15 -23.15
CA PRO A 832 -26.32 0.22 -23.09
C PRO A 832 -25.68 0.62 -24.43
N ARG A 833 -25.66 1.92 -24.69
CA ARG A 833 -25.14 2.45 -25.95
C ARG A 833 -23.94 3.35 -25.70
N LEU A 834 -22.77 2.97 -26.20
CA LEU A 834 -21.61 3.84 -26.20
C LEU A 834 -21.88 5.07 -27.08
N LEU A 835 -21.64 6.26 -26.52
CA LEU A 835 -21.80 7.54 -27.19
C LEU A 835 -20.49 8.05 -27.78
N TRP A 836 -19.41 7.93 -27.01
CA TRP A 836 -18.05 8.31 -27.40
C TRP A 836 -17.02 7.85 -26.37
N SER A 837 -15.77 7.76 -26.80
CA SER A 837 -14.56 7.70 -25.98
C SER A 837 -13.68 8.89 -26.40
N PHE A 838 -12.92 9.47 -25.47
CA PHE A 838 -12.08 10.63 -25.72
C PHE A 838 -10.71 10.47 -25.07
N SER A 839 -9.66 10.61 -25.88
CA SER A 839 -8.28 10.80 -25.44
C SER A 839 -7.60 11.86 -26.31
N ASP A 840 -6.52 12.45 -25.80
CA ASP A 840 -5.73 13.48 -26.48
C ASP A 840 -4.26 13.34 -26.11
N ASP A 841 -3.35 13.77 -26.99
CA ASP A 841 -1.91 13.70 -26.73
C ASP A 841 -1.48 14.49 -25.49
N ASN A 842 -2.25 15.50 -25.07
CA ASN A 842 -1.99 16.27 -23.86
C ASN A 842 -2.87 15.82 -22.67
N LEU A 843 -3.72 14.81 -22.85
CA LEU A 843 -4.45 14.19 -21.76
C LEU A 843 -3.50 13.26 -21.00
N GLY A 844 -3.36 13.49 -19.69
CA GLY A 844 -2.69 12.59 -18.76
C GLY A 844 -3.67 11.56 -18.20
N PHE A 845 -3.42 11.12 -16.97
CA PHE A 845 -4.33 10.30 -16.19
C PHE A 845 -5.66 11.02 -15.95
N THR A 846 -6.76 10.33 -16.23
CA THR A 846 -8.15 10.84 -16.16
C THR A 846 -8.67 10.97 -14.72
N THR A 847 -7.89 11.63 -13.86
CA THR A 847 -8.17 11.89 -12.44
C THR A 847 -9.20 12.99 -12.22
N SER A 848 -9.42 13.85 -13.23
CA SER A 848 -10.41 14.93 -13.19
C SER A 848 -11.83 14.36 -13.21
N TYR A 849 -12.62 14.65 -12.18
CA TYR A 849 -14.04 14.27 -12.18
C TYR A 849 -14.80 15.15 -13.18
N PRO A 850 -15.44 14.57 -14.21
CA PRO A 850 -16.04 15.34 -15.30
C PRO A 850 -17.31 16.07 -14.85
N THR A 851 -17.47 17.30 -15.32
CA THR A 851 -18.60 18.16 -14.96
C THR A 851 -19.47 18.45 -16.18
N PRO A 852 -20.74 17.98 -16.19
CA PRO A 852 -21.70 18.34 -17.22
C PRO A 852 -22.16 19.78 -17.06
N ILE A 853 -22.25 20.51 -18.17
CA ILE A 853 -22.79 21.87 -18.22
C ILE A 853 -23.75 22.02 -19.38
N ARG A 854 -24.71 22.94 -19.25
CA ARG A 854 -25.57 23.39 -20.35
C ARG A 854 -25.20 24.82 -20.73
N VAL A 855 -25.02 25.07 -22.02
CA VAL A 855 -24.80 26.42 -22.57
C VAL A 855 -25.77 26.61 -23.75
N GLY A 856 -26.76 27.47 -23.55
CA GLY A 856 -27.90 27.60 -24.43
C GLY A 856 -28.72 26.29 -24.49
N SER A 857 -28.93 25.76 -25.70
CA SER A 857 -29.61 24.48 -25.93
C SER A 857 -28.67 23.27 -26.00
N LYS A 858 -27.36 23.47 -25.85
CA LYS A 858 -26.36 22.41 -25.98
C LYS A 858 -25.79 22.01 -24.62
N TRP A 859 -25.40 20.74 -24.54
CA TRP A 859 -24.78 20.15 -23.37
C TRP A 859 -23.31 19.86 -23.66
N PHE A 860 -22.48 20.07 -22.65
CA PHE A 860 -21.04 19.87 -22.72
C PHE A 860 -20.54 19.13 -21.49
N ILE A 861 -19.43 18.43 -21.64
CA ILE A 861 -18.68 17.82 -20.56
C ILE A 861 -17.36 18.56 -20.43
N VAL A 862 -17.04 19.00 -19.22
CA VAL A 862 -15.82 19.73 -18.91
C VAL A 862 -14.95 18.90 -17.98
N PHE A 863 -13.66 18.76 -18.31
CA PHE A 863 -12.68 18.10 -17.45
C PHE A 863 -11.29 18.68 -17.69
N GLY A 864 -10.44 18.53 -16.68
CA GLY A 864 -9.04 18.91 -16.72
C GLY A 864 -8.15 17.84 -17.33
N SER A 865 -6.95 18.24 -17.75
CA SER A 865 -5.97 17.38 -18.42
C SER A 865 -5.39 16.27 -17.54
N GLY A 866 -5.40 16.42 -16.21
CA GLY A 866 -4.79 15.47 -15.28
C GLY A 866 -3.25 15.34 -15.39
N PRO A 867 -2.60 14.64 -14.44
CA PRO A 867 -1.15 14.47 -14.43
C PRO A 867 -0.69 13.41 -15.45
N ASP A 868 0.50 13.54 -16.02
CA ASP A 868 1.08 12.58 -16.99
C ASP A 868 2.04 11.56 -16.37
N ASN A 869 2.23 11.59 -15.04
CA ASN A 869 3.04 10.63 -14.30
C ASN A 869 2.38 10.22 -12.96
N TYR A 870 2.80 9.08 -12.41
CA TYR A 870 2.27 8.54 -11.15
C TYR A 870 2.84 9.25 -9.92
N GLU A 871 4.10 9.68 -10.00
CA GLU A 871 4.80 10.14 -8.82
C GLU A 871 4.33 11.51 -8.34
N ALA A 872 3.89 12.42 -9.21
CA ALA A 872 3.60 13.81 -8.83
C ALA A 872 4.71 14.44 -7.92
N THR A 873 5.92 13.87 -7.90
CA THR A 873 7.02 14.26 -7.00
C THR A 873 7.99 15.19 -7.73
N ARG A 874 8.82 15.83 -6.91
CA ARG A 874 9.63 16.99 -7.25
C ARG A 874 11.11 16.60 -7.36
N ASP A 875 11.52 15.88 -8.42
CA ASP A 875 12.95 15.76 -8.78
C ASP A 875 13.08 15.34 -10.26
N THR A 876 13.67 16.07 -11.20
CA THR A 876 14.75 17.07 -11.19
C THR A 876 14.41 18.20 -12.20
N ALA A 877 14.83 19.44 -11.91
CA ALA A 877 14.68 20.64 -12.74
C ALA A 877 13.26 21.25 -12.98
N TYR A 878 12.15 20.52 -13.10
CA TYR A 878 10.79 21.11 -13.20
C TYR A 878 9.68 20.13 -12.74
N GLY A 879 9.43 20.05 -11.42
CA GLY A 879 8.37 19.23 -10.83
C GLY A 879 6.96 19.74 -11.15
N GLY A 880 6.18 18.91 -11.84
CA GLY A 880 4.84 19.16 -12.37
C GLY A 880 4.59 18.23 -13.56
N SER A 881 3.34 18.15 -14.06
CA SER A 881 3.12 17.47 -15.34
C SER A 881 4.10 18.00 -16.38
N SER A 882 4.75 17.19 -17.22
CA SER A 882 5.69 17.72 -18.22
C SER A 882 5.01 18.59 -19.30
N ARG A 883 3.67 18.67 -19.23
CA ARG A 883 2.78 19.18 -20.27
C ARG A 883 2.15 20.52 -19.88
N THR A 884 1.41 21.07 -20.84
CA THR A 884 0.62 22.29 -20.65
C THR A 884 -0.71 21.92 -20.00
N ALA A 885 -1.07 22.59 -18.91
CA ALA A 885 -2.38 22.39 -18.29
C ALA A 885 -3.49 22.76 -19.28
N LYS A 886 -4.44 21.85 -19.49
CA LYS A 886 -5.59 22.07 -20.37
C LYS A 886 -6.91 21.82 -19.67
N LEU A 887 -7.89 22.64 -20.02
CA LEU A 887 -9.31 22.39 -19.75
C LEU A 887 -9.99 22.01 -21.06
N TYR A 888 -10.55 20.81 -21.12
CA TYR A 888 -11.27 20.30 -22.27
C TYR A 888 -12.77 20.53 -22.10
N ILE A 889 -13.44 20.92 -23.18
CA ILE A 889 -14.89 21.06 -23.26
C ILE A 889 -15.37 20.26 -24.46
N LEU A 890 -15.99 19.12 -24.19
CA LEU A 890 -16.56 18.24 -25.21
C LEU A 890 -18.06 18.49 -25.35
N ASN A 891 -18.59 18.35 -26.56
CA ASN A 891 -20.04 18.23 -26.75
C ASN A 891 -20.51 16.90 -26.16
N ALA A 892 -21.48 16.94 -25.24
CA ALA A 892 -21.94 15.74 -24.54
C ALA A 892 -22.60 14.70 -25.47
N ALA A 893 -23.15 15.13 -26.62
CA ALA A 893 -23.85 14.26 -27.55
C ALA A 893 -22.94 13.32 -28.35
N ASP A 894 -21.77 13.80 -28.73
CA ASP A 894 -20.87 13.13 -29.67
C ASP A 894 -19.41 13.05 -29.21
N GLY A 895 -19.02 13.78 -28.16
CA GLY A 895 -17.64 13.79 -27.67
C GLY A 895 -16.72 14.72 -28.46
N THR A 896 -17.25 15.46 -29.45
CA THR A 896 -16.44 16.40 -30.23
C THR A 896 -15.86 17.50 -29.34
N LEU A 897 -14.55 17.75 -29.47
CA LEU A 897 -13.88 18.85 -28.78
C LEU A 897 -14.44 20.19 -29.26
N ALA A 898 -15.31 20.79 -28.45
CA ALA A 898 -15.95 22.07 -28.74
C ALA A 898 -15.01 23.24 -28.44
N ARG A 899 -14.20 23.10 -27.38
CA ARG A 899 -13.20 24.09 -26.97
C ARG A 899 -12.13 23.46 -26.08
N GLU A 900 -10.91 23.97 -26.21
CA GLU A 900 -9.85 23.77 -25.24
C GLU A 900 -9.38 25.13 -24.70
N PHE A 901 -8.97 25.16 -23.44
CA PHE A 901 -8.24 26.28 -22.85
C PHE A 901 -6.89 25.78 -22.36
N SER A 902 -5.82 26.35 -22.90
CA SER A 902 -4.46 26.08 -22.46
C SER A 902 -4.01 27.13 -21.44
N MET A 903 -3.30 26.69 -20.40
CA MET A 903 -2.71 27.55 -19.38
C MET A 903 -1.18 27.41 -19.35
N GLY A 904 -0.55 27.51 -18.16
CA GLY A 904 0.89 27.43 -18.02
C GLY A 904 1.46 26.07 -18.40
N GLY A 905 2.75 26.05 -18.75
CA GLY A 905 3.50 24.80 -18.85
C GLY A 905 3.74 24.20 -17.47
N HIS A 906 4.22 22.95 -17.43
CA HIS A 906 4.60 22.26 -16.19
C HIS A 906 3.45 22.09 -15.17
N SER A 907 2.21 21.91 -15.65
CA SER A 907 1.03 21.88 -14.78
C SER A 907 -0.09 21.04 -15.38
N PHE A 908 -1.09 20.70 -14.57
CA PHE A 908 -2.32 20.06 -15.04
C PHE A 908 -3.56 20.69 -14.41
N MET A 909 -4.71 20.47 -15.05
CA MET A 909 -6.01 20.88 -14.49
C MET A 909 -6.67 19.73 -13.74
N ALA A 910 -7.17 20.03 -12.53
CA ALA A 910 -7.95 19.10 -11.70
C ALA A 910 -9.44 19.09 -12.11
N ALA A 911 -10.32 18.60 -11.23
CA ALA A 911 -11.77 18.57 -11.45
C ALA A 911 -12.36 19.99 -11.54
N PRO A 912 -13.08 20.34 -12.62
CA PRO A 912 -13.81 21.60 -12.71
C PRO A 912 -15.11 21.55 -11.90
N ILE A 913 -15.51 22.67 -11.31
CA ILE A 913 -16.80 22.89 -10.65
C ILE A 913 -17.56 23.93 -11.45
N ALA A 914 -18.74 23.57 -11.96
CA ALA A 914 -19.63 24.51 -12.62
C ALA A 914 -20.57 25.15 -11.60
N VAL A 915 -20.80 26.46 -11.75
CA VAL A 915 -21.70 27.25 -10.91
C VAL A 915 -22.67 28.03 -11.81
N ASP A 916 -23.96 27.91 -11.51
CA ASP A 916 -25.04 28.75 -12.03
C ASP A 916 -25.48 29.66 -10.88
N PHE A 917 -25.14 30.95 -10.93
CA PHE A 917 -25.41 31.89 -9.82
C PHE A 917 -26.84 32.40 -9.85
N ASP A 918 -27.38 32.61 -11.04
CA ASP A 918 -28.66 33.27 -11.20
C ASP A 918 -29.84 32.29 -11.20
N LEU A 919 -29.62 30.97 -11.36
CA LEU A 919 -30.66 29.96 -11.63
C LEU A 919 -31.66 30.49 -12.67
N ALA A 920 -31.14 31.28 -13.62
CA ALA A 920 -31.97 32.15 -14.43
C ALA A 920 -32.51 31.39 -15.63
N THR A 921 -33.83 31.48 -15.79
CA THR A 921 -34.52 30.98 -16.98
C THR A 921 -34.74 32.14 -17.94
N THR A 922 -34.15 32.06 -19.13
CA THR A 922 -34.52 32.93 -20.26
C THR A 922 -35.25 32.12 -21.31
N VAL A 923 -36.33 32.67 -21.87
CA VAL A 923 -37.12 32.00 -22.91
C VAL A 923 -36.71 32.58 -24.26
N ASP A 924 -36.18 31.75 -25.16
CA ASP A 924 -35.95 32.11 -26.56
C ASP A 924 -36.82 31.22 -27.46
N GLY A 925 -37.95 31.75 -27.93
CA GLY A 925 -38.92 30.97 -28.69
C GLY A 925 -39.61 29.89 -27.85
N SER A 926 -39.47 28.61 -28.25
CA SER A 926 -40.00 27.45 -27.51
C SER A 926 -38.99 26.80 -26.58
N ASP A 927 -37.74 27.25 -26.58
CA ASP A 927 -36.67 26.68 -25.76
C ASP A 927 -36.44 27.50 -24.50
N ILE A 928 -36.34 26.79 -23.37
CA ILE A 928 -35.94 27.36 -22.08
C ILE A 928 -34.42 27.26 -22.00
N LEU A 929 -33.77 28.39 -21.76
CA LEU A 929 -32.33 28.52 -21.62
C LEU A 929 -32.01 28.76 -20.15
N TRP A 930 -31.25 27.84 -19.57
CA TRP A 930 -30.53 27.97 -18.31
C TRP A 930 -29.08 27.58 -18.60
N THR A 931 -28.12 28.31 -18.03
CA THR A 931 -26.72 28.22 -18.41
C THR A 931 -25.81 28.17 -17.20
N GLY A 932 -24.79 27.30 -17.23
CA GLY A 932 -23.68 27.45 -16.30
C GLY A 932 -22.97 28.80 -16.54
N GLU A 933 -22.88 29.62 -15.50
CA GLU A 933 -22.41 31.01 -15.60
C GLU A 933 -20.91 31.14 -15.30
N ALA A 934 -20.37 30.26 -14.46
CA ALA A 934 -18.95 30.19 -14.16
C ALA A 934 -18.46 28.74 -14.06
N ILE A 935 -17.18 28.53 -14.36
CA ILE A 935 -16.46 27.28 -14.09
C ILE A 935 -15.27 27.65 -13.22
N TYR A 936 -15.23 27.10 -12.01
CA TYR A 936 -14.08 27.16 -11.11
C TYR A 936 -13.24 25.91 -11.34
N VAL A 937 -11.95 26.08 -11.55
CA VAL A 937 -11.04 24.95 -11.74
C VAL A 937 -9.81 25.22 -10.88
N ALA A 938 -9.42 24.22 -10.10
CA ALA A 938 -8.11 24.23 -9.47
C ALA A 938 -7.09 23.73 -10.50
N SER A 939 -6.02 24.51 -10.69
CA SER A 939 -4.81 24.04 -11.34
C SER A 939 -3.82 23.66 -10.26
N ASP A 940 -3.22 22.48 -10.37
CA ASP A 940 -2.00 22.17 -9.62
C ASP A 940 -0.80 22.36 -10.55
N GLY A 941 0.13 23.19 -10.11
CA GLY A 941 1.20 23.72 -10.92
C GLY A 941 2.00 24.78 -10.18
N CYS A 942 3.32 24.63 -10.17
CA CYS A 942 4.22 25.66 -9.67
C CYS A 942 4.18 26.87 -10.61
N GLY A 943 3.36 27.88 -10.26
CA GLY A 943 3.38 29.17 -10.93
C GLY A 943 4.75 29.84 -10.78
N GLY A 944 5.38 30.14 -11.91
CA GLY A 944 6.37 31.21 -12.04
C GLY A 944 5.71 32.53 -12.39
#